data_AF-A0A8J5CCC8-F1
#
_entry.id   AF-A0A8J5CCC8-F1
#
_cell.length_a   1.000
_cell.length_b   1.000
_cell.length_c   1.000
_cell.angle_alpha   90.00
_cell.angle_beta   90.00
_cell.angle_gamma   90.00
#
_symmetry.space_group_name_H-M   'P 1'
#
loop_
_entity.id
_entity.type
_entity.pdbx_description
1 polymer ?
#
loop_
_entity_poly.entity_id
_entity_poly.type
_entity_poly.pdbx_seq_one_letter_code
_entity_poly.pdbx_strand_id
1 'polypeptide(L)'
;MTTITDRKEGQQLSSVAAVKRGRCLLFTGNWEIKCWNIDLVARKCRERKRLLLVLVAWGRRRVRVASVEMGMKADAGKEEEEGNKDKMGGWCPAGWNLKQDWLPDGWFCLVCGASDNQELPPNYVKLAKDVYTPDFIAASDCMLGKVGYGTVSESLAYKVPFVFVRRDYFNEEPFLRNMLEGGVEMIRRDLLTGRWAPYLERALTLKPCYERGIDGGEIIAGLLQHTAKGKYFVSHQLSGARRLRDAIVLGYQLQRVPGRDMTVPDWYSLAENEIGFQPAASNADMNVKILSKLCFEEFEILHGEFHGLPDTVAFIKSLSGLAKIADSSPQKCPMREHVAASALFDWEEEIYVARAPGRLDVMGGIADYSGSLVLQMPIKEACHVAVQKNHPRKQKLWKHAQARQQAKGLGSIAVLQIVSFGSELSNRAPTFDIDLSDLMDGEQPMSYEKARQLFSQDPSQKWAAYAAGTVLVLMAELGVRFTQSISILVSSAVPEGKGVSSSAAVEVATMCAIAAAHDLRIEPRDIALLCQKVENHVVGAPCGVMDQMTSACGEANKLLAMVCQPAEVKELVPIPSHIRFWGLDSGIRHSVGGTDYGSVRIGAFMGRRMIKSEASSLLSDSLGGIEPQQVGKMTPDDSDEGHGIEILKTEALLDYLCNISTHRYECLYTKKLPECISGEEFLTKYLDHNDVVTIIDPKRTYAIKAPTKHPIYENFRVEAFKALLTAAQTDEQLCSLGELMYQCHYSYNECGLGSDGTDRLVNLVQEMQHSKSYQDGSASLFGAKITGGGSGGSVCVIGRNCIQSTEEIQKVKIDWALSIFNFTGNLIVHTSLWRRLAKDQEMEFA
;
A
#
# COMPACT_ATOMS: atom_id res chain seq x y z
N MET A 1 -29.19 -65.41 13.92
CA MET A 1 -30.43 -65.81 14.62
C MET A 1 -31.16 -64.50 14.87
N THR A 2 -32.27 -64.16 14.20
CA THR A 2 -33.50 -64.92 14.02
C THR A 2 -34.13 -64.61 12.66
N THR A 3 -34.79 -65.62 12.09
CA THR A 3 -35.42 -65.72 10.77
C THR A 3 -36.73 -64.93 10.70
N ILE A 4 -36.97 -64.21 9.59
CA ILE A 4 -38.30 -64.01 9.00
C ILE A 4 -38.19 -64.31 7.50
N THR A 5 -38.71 -65.47 7.11
CA THR A 5 -39.15 -65.87 5.75
C THR A 5 -40.53 -65.22 5.51
N ASP A 6 -41.03 -64.84 4.33
CA ASP A 6 -40.98 -65.31 2.93
C ASP A 6 -41.62 -64.14 2.11
N ARG A 7 -41.50 -63.88 0.80
CA ARG A 7 -41.54 -64.80 -0.34
C ARG A 7 -41.31 -64.01 -1.65
N LYS A 8 -40.68 -64.69 -2.61
CA LYS A 8 -40.43 -64.37 -4.04
C LYS A 8 -39.05 -63.76 -4.38
N GLU A 9 -38.17 -64.70 -4.73
CA GLU A 9 -37.17 -64.66 -5.80
C GLU A 9 -36.21 -63.46 -5.80
N GLY A 10 -34.91 -63.57 -5.48
CA GLY A 10 -34.03 -64.73 -5.58
C GLY A 10 -32.72 -64.31 -6.22
N GLN A 11 -31.92 -63.48 -5.53
CA GLN A 11 -30.46 -63.44 -5.71
C GLN A 11 -29.80 -62.87 -4.44
N GLN A 12 -29.23 -63.77 -3.65
CA GLN A 12 -28.29 -63.45 -2.57
C GLN A 12 -26.92 -63.16 -3.18
N LEU A 13 -26.38 -61.96 -2.96
CA LEU A 13 -24.95 -61.77 -2.87
C LEU A 13 -24.65 -61.12 -1.51
N SER A 14 -23.82 -61.83 -0.77
CA SER A 14 -23.44 -61.64 0.62
C SER A 14 -22.66 -60.33 0.83
N SER A 15 -23.12 -59.51 1.77
CA SER A 15 -22.30 -58.46 2.36
C SER A 15 -21.57 -59.02 3.59
N VAL A 16 -20.26 -59.24 3.44
CA VAL A 16 -19.36 -59.35 4.60
C VAL A 16 -18.74 -57.97 4.79
N ALA A 17 -19.20 -57.28 5.83
CA ALA A 17 -18.59 -56.06 6.32
C ALA A 17 -17.31 -56.40 7.11
N ALA A 18 -16.18 -55.82 6.71
CA ALA A 18 -15.00 -55.67 7.57
C ALA A 18 -14.40 -54.28 7.37
N VAL A 19 -14.15 -53.62 8.48
CA VAL A 19 -13.97 -52.18 8.67
C VAL A 19 -12.49 -51.79 8.71
N LYS A 20 -12.08 -50.73 8.01
CA LYS A 20 -11.02 -49.81 8.50
C LYS A 20 -11.09 -48.43 7.82
N ARG A 21 -11.22 -47.38 8.64
CA ARG A 21 -11.36 -45.92 8.35
C ARG A 21 -12.74 -45.47 7.86
N GLY A 22 -13.73 -45.57 8.75
CA GLY A 22 -15.14 -45.38 8.45
C GLY A 22 -15.56 -43.98 8.00
N ARG A 23 -16.48 -43.96 7.03
CA ARG A 23 -17.86 -43.45 7.16
C ARG A 23 -18.69 -44.01 6.00
N CYS A 24 -19.78 -44.71 6.32
CA CYS A 24 -20.82 -45.12 5.38
C CYS A 24 -21.66 -43.89 4.99
N LEU A 25 -21.90 -43.69 3.70
CA LEU A 25 -22.97 -42.82 3.19
C LEU A 25 -24.29 -43.60 3.27
N LEU A 26 -25.19 -43.19 4.16
CA LEU A 26 -26.60 -43.56 4.13
C LEU A 26 -27.35 -42.41 3.46
N PHE A 27 -27.91 -42.66 2.27
CA PHE A 27 -28.77 -41.73 1.54
C PHE A 27 -30.24 -42.09 1.80
N THR A 28 -31.04 -41.10 2.18
CA THR A 28 -32.50 -41.11 2.01
C THR A 28 -32.89 -39.82 1.32
N GLY A 29 -33.38 -39.90 0.08
CA GLY A 29 -33.98 -38.77 -0.66
C GLY A 29 -33.39 -38.56 -2.05
N ASN A 30 -34.23 -38.74 -3.07
CA ASN A 30 -33.96 -38.68 -4.51
C ASN A 30 -33.08 -37.49 -4.94
N TRP A 31 -31.80 -37.77 -5.25
CA TRP A 31 -30.97 -36.96 -6.14
C TRP A 31 -30.08 -37.91 -6.94
N GLU A 32 -30.14 -37.83 -8.27
CA GLU A 32 -29.22 -38.55 -9.16
C GLU A 32 -27.78 -38.14 -8.84
N ILE A 33 -27.05 -39.01 -8.15
CA ILE A 33 -25.61 -38.88 -7.95
C ILE A 33 -24.97 -39.03 -9.34
N LYS A 34 -24.49 -37.93 -9.94
CA LYS A 34 -23.63 -37.98 -11.13
C LYS A 34 -22.45 -38.93 -10.82
N CYS A 35 -22.38 -40.05 -11.54
CA CYS A 35 -21.46 -41.19 -11.34
C CYS A 35 -19.94 -40.90 -11.30
N TRP A 36 -19.49 -39.65 -11.42
CA TRP A 36 -18.08 -39.27 -11.48
C TRP A 36 -17.29 -39.54 -10.18
N ASN A 37 -17.93 -39.43 -9.01
CA ASN A 37 -17.26 -39.65 -7.72
C ASN A 37 -16.80 -41.10 -7.52
N ILE A 38 -17.52 -42.09 -8.09
CA ILE A 38 -17.20 -43.50 -7.91
C ILE A 38 -16.05 -43.95 -8.82
N ASP A 39 -16.01 -43.51 -10.09
CA ASP A 39 -14.99 -43.94 -11.04
C ASP A 39 -13.60 -43.36 -10.72
N LEU A 40 -13.52 -42.09 -10.29
CA LEU A 40 -12.25 -41.47 -9.94
C LEU A 40 -11.64 -42.09 -8.67
N VAL A 41 -12.47 -42.33 -7.65
CA VAL A 41 -12.07 -43.03 -6.41
C VAL A 41 -11.72 -44.49 -6.71
N ALA A 42 -12.47 -45.17 -7.59
CA ALA A 42 -12.17 -46.53 -8.04
C ALA A 42 -10.88 -46.61 -8.87
N ARG A 43 -10.52 -45.56 -9.61
CA ARG A 43 -9.28 -45.46 -10.39
C ARG A 43 -8.08 -45.13 -9.50
N LYS A 44 -8.23 -44.24 -8.51
CA LYS A 44 -7.26 -43.99 -7.43
C LYS A 44 -6.94 -45.29 -6.66
N CYS A 45 -7.98 -46.04 -6.29
CA CYS A 45 -7.84 -47.32 -5.59
C CYS A 45 -7.23 -48.43 -6.48
N ARG A 46 -7.53 -48.46 -7.80
CA ARG A 46 -6.94 -49.44 -8.73
C ARG A 46 -5.48 -49.18 -9.08
N GLU A 47 -5.07 -47.92 -9.25
CA GLU A 47 -3.73 -47.56 -9.73
C GLU A 47 -2.73 -47.20 -8.60
N ARG A 48 -3.16 -47.13 -7.32
CA ARG A 48 -2.35 -46.70 -6.16
C ARG A 48 -1.63 -45.34 -6.36
N LYS A 49 -2.20 -44.44 -7.15
CA LYS A 49 -1.64 -43.11 -7.45
C LYS A 49 -2.16 -42.03 -6.49
N ARG A 50 -1.38 -40.97 -6.28
CA ARG A 50 -1.74 -39.80 -5.47
C ARG A 50 -2.49 -38.75 -6.29
N LEU A 51 -3.40 -38.01 -5.66
CA LEU A 51 -4.28 -37.03 -6.30
C LEU A 51 -3.93 -35.61 -5.83
N LEU A 52 -3.54 -34.76 -6.77
CA LEU A 52 -3.37 -33.32 -6.60
C LEU A 52 -4.57 -32.59 -7.19
N LEU A 53 -5.17 -31.65 -6.46
CA LEU A 53 -6.16 -30.72 -7.03
C LEU A 53 -5.53 -29.34 -7.23
N VAL A 54 -5.55 -28.84 -8.47
CA VAL A 54 -5.06 -27.52 -8.84
C VAL A 54 -6.23 -26.59 -9.16
N LEU A 55 -6.35 -25.51 -8.39
CA LEU A 55 -7.40 -24.51 -8.57
C LEU A 55 -6.90 -23.33 -9.40
N VAL A 56 -7.26 -23.32 -10.69
CA VAL A 56 -6.85 -22.30 -11.68
C VAL A 56 -8.09 -21.47 -12.08
N ALA A 57 -8.24 -20.30 -11.47
CA ALA A 57 -9.25 -19.25 -11.76
C ALA A 57 -10.63 -19.34 -11.08
N TRP A 58 -11.05 -18.17 -10.55
CA TRP A 58 -12.45 -17.80 -10.30
C TRP A 58 -12.69 -16.44 -10.97
N GLY A 59 -13.50 -16.42 -12.03
CA GLY A 59 -14.27 -15.25 -12.43
C GLY A 59 -15.55 -15.20 -11.59
N ARG A 60 -16.06 -13.99 -11.31
CA ARG A 60 -17.25 -13.73 -10.47
C ARG A 60 -18.38 -14.74 -10.78
N ARG A 61 -18.81 -15.54 -9.80
CA ARG A 61 -20.12 -16.23 -9.82
C ARG A 61 -20.90 -15.89 -8.56
N ARG A 62 -22.13 -15.41 -8.76
CA ARG A 62 -23.17 -15.26 -7.74
C ARG A 62 -23.48 -16.64 -7.14
N VAL A 63 -23.45 -16.74 -5.81
CA VAL A 63 -24.02 -17.87 -5.09
C VAL A 63 -25.54 -17.84 -5.32
N ARG A 64 -26.10 -18.81 -6.04
CA ARG A 64 -27.54 -19.07 -5.98
C ARG A 64 -27.79 -19.89 -4.72
N VAL A 65 -28.18 -19.21 -3.64
CA VAL A 65 -28.90 -19.87 -2.55
C VAL A 65 -30.29 -20.18 -3.08
N ALA A 66 -30.75 -21.42 -2.91
CA ALA A 66 -32.09 -21.85 -3.25
C ALA A 66 -33.10 -20.91 -2.58
N SER A 67 -33.71 -20.02 -3.37
CA SER A 67 -34.78 -19.15 -2.93
C SER A 67 -36.06 -19.97 -2.98
N VAL A 68 -36.69 -20.15 -1.83
CA VAL A 68 -38.09 -20.56 -1.74
C VAL A 68 -38.93 -19.53 -2.50
N GLU A 69 -39.85 -20.01 -3.33
CA GLU A 69 -40.73 -19.23 -4.19
C GLU A 69 -41.34 -18.01 -3.48
N MET A 70 -40.96 -16.80 -3.90
CA MET A 70 -41.88 -15.67 -3.96
C MET A 70 -41.53 -14.84 -5.21
N GLY A 71 -42.48 -14.78 -6.13
CA GLY A 71 -42.32 -14.14 -7.42
C GLY A 71 -42.15 -12.63 -7.32
N MET A 72 -41.02 -12.13 -7.81
CA MET A 72 -40.86 -10.77 -8.31
C MET A 72 -39.91 -10.81 -9.51
N LYS A 73 -40.42 -10.42 -10.69
CA LYS A 73 -39.63 -10.19 -11.90
C LYS A 73 -38.83 -8.90 -11.73
N ALA A 74 -37.53 -8.94 -12.00
CA ALA A 74 -36.72 -7.75 -12.24
C ALA A 74 -35.93 -7.96 -13.55
N ASP A 75 -36.06 -6.98 -14.45
CA ASP A 75 -35.56 -6.98 -15.82
C ASP A 75 -34.04 -7.13 -15.92
N ALA A 76 -33.61 -7.86 -16.96
CA ALA A 76 -32.22 -8.03 -17.35
C ALA A 76 -31.87 -7.01 -18.45
N GLY A 77 -31.14 -5.96 -18.09
CA GLY A 77 -30.41 -5.12 -19.05
C GLY A 77 -29.16 -5.84 -19.53
N LYS A 78 -29.00 -5.97 -20.85
CA LYS A 78 -27.80 -6.46 -21.53
C LYS A 78 -26.76 -5.33 -21.57
N GLU A 79 -25.55 -5.58 -21.07
CA GLU A 79 -24.35 -4.83 -21.46
C GLU A 79 -23.48 -5.74 -22.33
N GLU A 80 -23.10 -5.23 -23.49
CA GLU A 80 -22.30 -5.88 -24.52
C GLU A 80 -20.85 -6.05 -24.07
N GLU A 81 -20.31 -7.26 -24.25
CA GLU A 81 -18.90 -7.59 -24.13
C GLU A 81 -18.16 -7.14 -25.39
N GLU A 82 -17.25 -6.16 -25.29
CA GLU A 82 -16.08 -6.11 -26.17
C GLU A 82 -14.91 -5.33 -25.54
N GLY A 83 -13.78 -6.02 -25.35
CA GLY A 83 -12.43 -5.43 -25.41
C GLY A 83 -11.80 -4.79 -24.15
N ASN A 84 -11.42 -5.55 -23.12
CA ASN A 84 -10.12 -5.36 -22.42
C ASN A 84 -9.83 -6.52 -21.43
N LYS A 85 -9.15 -7.58 -21.87
CA LYS A 85 -8.75 -8.70 -21.02
C LYS A 85 -7.29 -8.56 -20.60
N ASP A 86 -7.01 -7.77 -19.56
CA ASP A 86 -5.80 -7.95 -18.73
C ASP A 86 -5.80 -7.20 -17.38
N LYS A 87 -6.89 -6.54 -17.00
CA LYS A 87 -7.01 -5.92 -15.67
C LYS A 87 -8.15 -6.56 -14.87
N MET A 88 -7.86 -7.70 -14.22
CA MET A 88 -8.47 -8.17 -12.94
C MET A 88 -8.17 -9.67 -12.68
N GLY A 89 -7.39 -9.97 -11.65
CA GLY A 89 -7.60 -11.12 -10.76
C GLY A 89 -7.53 -12.59 -11.25
N GLY A 90 -7.37 -12.89 -12.54
CA GLY A 90 -7.29 -14.25 -13.09
C GLY A 90 -5.90 -14.91 -13.03
N TRP A 91 -5.82 -16.25 -12.99
CA TRP A 91 -4.57 -17.05 -13.09
C TRP A 91 -4.25 -17.53 -14.51
N CYS A 92 -5.03 -17.13 -15.51
CA CYS A 92 -4.73 -17.50 -16.88
C CYS A 92 -4.18 -16.29 -17.62
N PRO A 93 -2.87 -16.23 -17.87
CA PRO A 93 -2.45 -15.89 -19.22
C PRO A 93 -3.14 -16.89 -20.15
N ALA A 94 -3.80 -16.43 -21.20
CA ALA A 94 -4.21 -17.35 -22.27
C ALA A 94 -2.99 -18.18 -22.70
N GLY A 95 -3.06 -19.51 -22.65
CA GLY A 95 -1.99 -20.40 -23.12
C GLY A 95 -1.03 -21.00 -22.06
N TRP A 96 -1.48 -21.25 -20.82
CA TRP A 96 -0.65 -21.99 -19.85
C TRP A 96 -0.49 -23.48 -20.24
N ASN A 97 0.70 -23.87 -20.71
CA ASN A 97 1.02 -25.24 -21.14
C ASN A 97 1.62 -26.08 -20.00
N LEU A 98 0.78 -26.91 -19.36
CA LEU A 98 1.22 -27.87 -18.34
C LEU A 98 2.08 -28.97 -18.97
N LYS A 99 3.21 -29.32 -18.35
CA LYS A 99 4.10 -30.39 -18.81
C LYS A 99 3.97 -31.62 -17.92
N GLN A 100 4.19 -32.80 -18.50
CA GLN A 100 4.13 -34.08 -17.78
C GLN A 100 5.13 -34.11 -16.61
N ASP A 101 6.35 -33.60 -16.83
CA ASP A 101 7.48 -33.63 -15.88
C ASP A 101 7.31 -32.73 -14.65
N TRP A 102 6.24 -31.92 -14.57
CA TRP A 102 5.99 -31.04 -13.43
C TRP A 102 5.38 -31.78 -12.23
N LEU A 103 4.77 -32.93 -12.48
CA LEU A 103 4.23 -33.82 -11.44
C LEU A 103 5.23 -34.93 -11.14
N PRO A 104 5.46 -35.28 -9.86
CA PRO A 104 6.25 -36.46 -9.52
C PRO A 104 5.59 -37.73 -10.06
N ASP A 105 6.39 -38.78 -10.23
CA ASP A 105 5.89 -40.09 -10.63
C ASP A 105 4.80 -40.61 -9.68
N GLY A 106 3.74 -41.17 -10.25
CA GLY A 106 2.62 -41.71 -9.49
C GLY A 106 1.58 -40.68 -9.03
N TRP A 107 1.61 -39.44 -9.55
CA TRP A 107 0.57 -38.43 -9.31
C TRP A 107 -0.40 -38.25 -10.47
N PHE A 108 -1.66 -37.94 -10.13
CA PHE A 108 -2.67 -37.37 -11.01
C PHE A 108 -3.02 -35.97 -10.57
N CYS A 109 -3.19 -35.06 -11.53
CA CYS A 109 -3.58 -33.68 -11.27
C CYS A 109 -4.97 -33.39 -11.82
N LEU A 110 -5.88 -32.97 -10.96
CA LEU A 110 -7.18 -32.44 -11.34
C LEU A 110 -7.08 -30.94 -11.57
N VAL A 111 -7.47 -30.47 -12.75
CA VAL A 111 -7.38 -29.05 -13.12
C VAL A 111 -8.78 -28.44 -13.15
N CYS A 112 -9.05 -27.53 -12.21
CA CYS A 112 -10.27 -26.71 -12.22
C CYS A 112 -10.05 -25.47 -13.10
N GLY A 113 -11.04 -25.13 -13.94
CA GLY A 113 -11.08 -23.86 -14.67
C GLY A 113 -10.33 -23.82 -16.00
N ALA A 114 -9.79 -24.94 -16.49
CA ALA A 114 -9.19 -25.04 -17.81
C ALA A 114 -10.20 -24.74 -18.94
N SER A 115 -9.75 -24.12 -20.04
CA SER A 115 -10.62 -23.84 -21.20
C SER A 115 -11.01 -25.11 -21.96
N ASP A 116 -12.13 -25.09 -22.68
CA ASP A 116 -12.65 -26.24 -23.44
C ASP A 116 -11.72 -26.72 -24.57
N ASN A 117 -10.84 -25.83 -25.05
CA ASN A 117 -9.90 -26.12 -26.13
C ASN A 117 -8.46 -26.37 -25.65
N GLN A 118 -8.23 -26.56 -24.35
CA GLN A 118 -6.88 -26.78 -23.82
C GLN A 118 -6.54 -28.27 -23.76
N GLU A 119 -5.52 -28.70 -24.52
CA GLU A 119 -4.96 -30.04 -24.40
C GLU A 119 -4.16 -30.18 -23.09
N LEU A 120 -4.36 -31.29 -22.38
CA LEU A 120 -3.71 -31.59 -21.11
C LEU A 120 -2.90 -32.90 -21.24
N PRO A 121 -1.72 -33.01 -20.59
CA PRO A 121 -0.96 -34.25 -20.59
C PRO A 121 -1.71 -35.42 -19.92
N PRO A 122 -1.33 -36.70 -20.17
CA PRO A 122 -2.11 -37.88 -19.75
C PRO A 122 -2.35 -38.03 -18.24
N ASN A 123 -1.49 -37.42 -17.41
CA ASN A 123 -1.58 -37.40 -15.96
C ASN A 123 -2.37 -36.20 -15.40
N TYR A 124 -2.97 -35.38 -16.26
CA TYR A 124 -3.83 -34.26 -15.91
C TYR A 124 -5.26 -34.54 -16.38
N VAL A 125 -6.23 -34.31 -15.49
CA VAL A 125 -7.66 -34.49 -15.77
C VAL A 125 -8.36 -33.16 -15.60
N LYS A 126 -9.03 -32.71 -16.64
CA LYS A 126 -9.84 -31.51 -16.59
C LYS A 126 -11.16 -31.77 -15.86
N LEU A 127 -11.52 -30.89 -14.93
CA LEU A 127 -12.82 -30.91 -14.28
C LEU A 127 -13.83 -30.05 -15.03
N ALA A 128 -15.09 -30.50 -15.09
CA ALA A 128 -16.18 -29.75 -15.70
C ALA A 128 -16.51 -28.48 -14.89
N LYS A 129 -17.03 -27.45 -15.57
CA LYS A 129 -17.27 -26.11 -15.00
C LYS A 129 -18.39 -26.06 -13.95
N ASP A 130 -19.19 -27.12 -13.82
CA ASP A 130 -20.35 -27.29 -12.93
C ASP A 130 -20.07 -28.24 -11.75
N VAL A 131 -18.82 -28.67 -11.57
CA VAL A 131 -18.42 -29.60 -10.53
C VAL A 131 -18.42 -28.95 -9.15
N TYR A 132 -18.99 -29.65 -8.15
CA TYR A 132 -18.92 -29.26 -6.75
C TYR A 132 -17.50 -29.49 -6.19
N THR A 133 -16.71 -28.41 -6.12
CA THR A 133 -15.28 -28.45 -5.77
C THR A 133 -14.96 -29.06 -4.39
N PRO A 134 -15.78 -28.88 -3.33
CA PRO A 134 -15.50 -29.47 -2.01
C PRO A 134 -15.33 -31.00 -2.01
N ASP A 135 -16.10 -31.72 -2.82
CA ASP A 135 -15.99 -33.19 -2.92
C ASP A 135 -14.62 -33.62 -3.45
N PHE A 136 -14.08 -32.88 -4.42
CA PHE A 136 -12.78 -33.15 -5.02
C PHE A 136 -11.64 -32.74 -4.10
N ILE A 137 -11.83 -31.69 -3.29
CA ILE A 137 -10.91 -31.36 -2.21
C ILE A 137 -10.83 -32.52 -1.23
N ALA A 138 -11.97 -33.02 -0.75
CA ALA A 138 -12.04 -34.14 0.18
C ALA A 138 -11.40 -35.43 -0.36
N ALA A 139 -11.45 -35.66 -1.68
CA ALA A 139 -10.85 -36.81 -2.33
C ALA A 139 -9.33 -36.68 -2.61
N SER A 140 -8.77 -35.46 -2.51
CA SER A 140 -7.39 -35.15 -2.88
C SER A 140 -6.39 -35.41 -1.75
N ASP A 141 -5.19 -35.85 -2.12
CA ASP A 141 -4.09 -36.05 -1.16
C ASP A 141 -3.33 -34.74 -0.89
N CYS A 142 -3.44 -33.78 -1.80
CA CYS A 142 -2.88 -32.43 -1.66
C CYS A 142 -3.65 -31.44 -2.54
N MET A 143 -3.70 -30.17 -2.11
CA MET A 143 -4.20 -29.05 -2.92
C MET A 143 -3.06 -28.12 -3.32
N LEU A 144 -3.17 -27.53 -4.52
CA LEU A 144 -2.32 -26.45 -5.00
C LEU A 144 -3.19 -25.28 -5.51
N GLY A 145 -2.96 -24.07 -5.01
CA GLY A 145 -3.76 -22.92 -5.44
C GLY A 145 -3.54 -21.63 -4.67
N LYS A 146 -4.44 -20.67 -4.89
CA LYS A 146 -4.45 -19.36 -4.20
C LYS A 146 -5.04 -19.48 -2.80
N VAL A 147 -4.48 -18.72 -1.87
CA VAL A 147 -5.09 -18.45 -0.57
C VAL A 147 -6.40 -17.66 -0.77
N GLY A 148 -7.50 -18.15 -0.20
CA GLY A 148 -8.81 -17.53 -0.22
C GLY A 148 -9.72 -18.19 0.81
N TYR A 149 -10.78 -17.49 1.25
CA TYR A 149 -11.63 -17.95 2.33
C TYR A 149 -12.19 -19.37 2.12
N GLY A 150 -12.80 -19.63 0.95
CA GLY A 150 -13.39 -20.93 0.63
C GLY A 150 -12.36 -22.07 0.58
N THR A 151 -11.24 -21.85 -0.13
CA THR A 151 -10.20 -22.87 -0.30
C THR A 151 -9.50 -23.20 1.02
N VAL A 152 -9.28 -22.19 1.86
CA VAL A 152 -8.71 -22.36 3.20
C VAL A 152 -9.72 -23.06 4.11
N SER A 153 -10.99 -22.64 4.14
CA SER A 153 -12.00 -23.30 4.98
C SER A 153 -12.19 -24.76 4.61
N GLU A 154 -12.23 -25.09 3.32
CA GLU A 154 -12.45 -26.46 2.83
C GLU A 154 -11.22 -27.34 3.07
N SER A 155 -10.00 -26.86 2.78
CA SER A 155 -8.77 -27.60 3.07
C SER A 155 -8.60 -27.88 4.57
N LEU A 156 -8.96 -26.93 5.44
CA LEU A 156 -8.99 -27.12 6.88
C LEU A 156 -10.04 -28.15 7.31
N ALA A 157 -11.27 -28.04 6.77
CA ALA A 157 -12.38 -28.93 7.11
C ALA A 157 -12.09 -30.41 6.76
N TYR A 158 -11.48 -30.65 5.59
CA TYR A 158 -11.13 -31.99 5.12
C TYR A 158 -9.71 -32.43 5.52
N LYS A 159 -8.96 -31.57 6.20
CA LYS A 159 -7.56 -31.81 6.63
C LYS A 159 -6.64 -32.19 5.47
N VAL A 160 -6.79 -31.51 4.33
CA VAL A 160 -5.99 -31.74 3.14
C VAL A 160 -4.79 -30.79 3.17
N PRO A 161 -3.55 -31.28 3.00
CA PRO A 161 -2.38 -30.43 2.90
C PRO A 161 -2.51 -29.42 1.75
N PHE A 162 -2.28 -28.15 2.06
CA PHE A 162 -2.42 -27.07 1.09
C PHE A 162 -1.06 -26.47 0.73
N VAL A 163 -0.66 -26.63 -0.52
CA VAL A 163 0.42 -25.88 -1.15
C VAL A 163 -0.18 -24.61 -1.71
N PHE A 164 0.23 -23.46 -1.21
CA PHE A 164 -0.38 -22.19 -1.60
C PHE A 164 0.62 -21.26 -2.27
N VAL A 165 0.12 -20.44 -3.19
CA VAL A 165 0.88 -19.32 -3.76
C VAL A 165 0.29 -18.01 -3.27
N ARG A 166 1.17 -17.08 -2.90
CA ARG A 166 0.82 -15.75 -2.40
C ARG A 166 -0.05 -14.97 -3.39
N ARG A 167 -0.86 -14.06 -2.86
CA ARG A 167 -1.67 -13.12 -3.63
C ARG A 167 -1.22 -11.71 -3.34
N ASP A 168 -0.52 -11.14 -4.30
CA ASP A 168 -0.29 -9.71 -4.34
C ASP A 168 -1.65 -8.99 -4.22
N TYR A 169 -1.75 -8.07 -3.25
CA TYR A 169 -2.93 -7.24 -2.99
C TYR A 169 -4.16 -7.93 -2.36
N PHE A 170 -4.01 -9.10 -1.74
CA PHE A 170 -5.08 -9.70 -0.93
C PHE A 170 -4.85 -9.43 0.57
N ASN A 171 -5.58 -8.47 1.13
CA ASN A 171 -5.34 -7.91 2.46
C ASN A 171 -5.39 -8.97 3.58
N GLU A 172 -6.20 -10.00 3.42
CA GLU A 172 -6.42 -11.04 4.42
C GLU A 172 -5.51 -12.28 4.22
N GLU A 173 -4.63 -12.27 3.21
CA GLU A 173 -3.65 -13.34 2.94
C GLU A 173 -2.80 -13.69 4.17
N PRO A 174 -2.18 -12.74 4.89
CA PRO A 174 -1.28 -13.09 6.01
C PRO A 174 -2.01 -13.86 7.12
N PHE A 175 -3.30 -13.55 7.34
CA PHE A 175 -4.12 -14.24 8.33
C PHE A 175 -4.53 -15.64 7.87
N LEU A 176 -5.04 -15.77 6.64
CA LEU A 176 -5.41 -17.06 6.09
C LEU A 176 -4.19 -18.00 5.97
N ARG A 177 -2.99 -17.45 5.73
CA ARG A 177 -1.73 -18.18 5.81
C ARG A 177 -1.46 -18.73 7.21
N ASN A 178 -1.64 -17.90 8.25
CA ASN A 178 -1.47 -18.34 9.63
C ASN A 178 -2.51 -19.42 10.02
N MET A 179 -3.74 -19.35 9.48
CA MET A 179 -4.76 -20.38 9.71
C MET A 179 -4.39 -21.75 9.15
N LEU A 180 -3.63 -21.78 8.05
CA LEU A 180 -3.19 -23.03 7.42
C LEU A 180 -2.09 -23.76 8.22
N GLU A 181 -1.78 -23.34 9.47
CA GLU A 181 -0.85 -23.95 10.45
C GLU A 181 -0.05 -25.13 9.87
N GLY A 182 0.98 -24.83 9.07
CA GLY A 182 1.83 -25.83 8.41
C GLY A 182 1.71 -25.92 6.89
N GLY A 183 0.81 -25.20 6.21
CA GLY A 183 0.73 -25.14 4.75
C GLY A 183 2.07 -24.83 4.06
N VAL A 184 2.27 -25.35 2.85
CA VAL A 184 3.53 -25.19 2.13
C VAL A 184 3.42 -23.99 1.18
N GLU A 185 4.17 -22.93 1.47
CA GLU A 185 4.27 -21.80 0.55
C GLU A 185 5.12 -22.16 -0.67
N MET A 186 4.58 -21.92 -1.87
CA MET A 186 5.29 -22.03 -3.13
C MET A 186 5.44 -20.64 -3.77
N ILE A 187 6.67 -20.27 -4.11
CA ILE A 187 6.93 -19.01 -4.81
C ILE A 187 6.37 -19.07 -6.23
N ARG A 188 5.88 -17.93 -6.72
CA ARG A 188 5.22 -17.83 -8.03
C ARG A 188 6.10 -18.34 -9.19
N ARG A 189 7.41 -18.08 -9.14
CA ARG A 189 8.39 -18.57 -10.12
C ARG A 189 8.34 -20.10 -10.23
N ASP A 190 8.31 -20.80 -9.10
CA ASP A 190 8.37 -22.26 -9.08
C ASP A 190 7.04 -22.88 -9.52
N LEU A 191 5.91 -22.21 -9.23
CA LEU A 191 4.62 -22.57 -9.81
C LEU A 191 4.64 -22.47 -11.34
N LEU A 192 5.13 -21.37 -11.89
CA LEU A 192 5.14 -21.10 -13.34
C LEU A 192 6.16 -21.96 -14.10
N THR A 193 7.27 -22.32 -13.47
CA THR A 193 8.34 -23.14 -14.06
C THR A 193 8.16 -24.64 -13.80
N GLY A 194 7.14 -25.04 -13.06
CA GLY A 194 6.80 -26.45 -12.85
C GLY A 194 7.66 -27.17 -11.81
N ARG A 195 8.37 -26.44 -10.94
CA ARG A 195 9.21 -27.02 -9.88
C ARG A 195 8.37 -27.44 -8.67
N TRP A 196 7.32 -28.25 -8.88
CA TRP A 196 6.32 -28.54 -7.85
C TRP A 196 6.75 -29.66 -6.89
N ALA A 197 7.56 -30.61 -7.36
CA ALA A 197 7.92 -31.84 -6.63
C ALA A 197 8.39 -31.60 -5.18
N PRO A 198 9.34 -30.68 -4.88
CA PRO A 198 9.81 -30.46 -3.51
C PRO A 198 8.69 -29.97 -2.57
N TYR A 199 7.75 -29.17 -3.09
CA TYR A 199 6.64 -28.61 -2.33
C TYR A 199 5.57 -29.67 -2.06
N LEU A 200 5.27 -30.51 -3.04
CA LEU A 200 4.30 -31.60 -2.91
C LEU A 200 4.80 -32.68 -1.94
N GLU A 201 6.06 -33.09 -2.05
CA GLU A 201 6.68 -34.05 -1.12
C GLU A 201 6.66 -33.51 0.31
N ARG A 202 7.03 -32.24 0.50
CA ARG A 202 6.94 -31.58 1.80
C ARG A 202 5.50 -31.54 2.31
N ALA A 203 4.52 -31.22 1.46
CA ALA A 203 3.13 -31.14 1.86
C ALA A 203 2.60 -32.48 2.41
N LEU A 204 3.08 -33.60 1.88
CA LEU A 204 2.70 -34.95 2.32
C LEU A 204 3.34 -35.36 3.65
N THR A 205 4.46 -34.74 4.04
CA THR A 205 5.06 -34.96 5.38
C THR A 205 4.27 -34.27 6.49
N LEU A 206 3.43 -33.29 6.13
CA LEU A 206 2.55 -32.63 7.07
C LEU A 206 1.43 -33.59 7.45
N LYS A 207 1.19 -33.75 8.76
CA LYS A 207 -0.07 -34.28 9.26
C LYS A 207 -0.91 -33.06 9.67
N PRO A 208 -1.91 -32.64 8.88
CA PRO A 208 -2.70 -31.47 9.25
C PRO A 208 -3.57 -31.82 10.46
N CYS A 209 -3.17 -31.35 11.64
CA CYS A 209 -3.82 -31.63 12.92
C CYS A 209 -4.99 -30.67 13.18
N TYR A 210 -5.94 -30.55 12.25
CA TYR A 210 -7.13 -29.72 12.51
C TYR A 210 -8.16 -30.56 13.25
N GLU A 211 -8.24 -30.48 14.58
CA GLU A 211 -9.04 -31.43 15.37
C GLU A 211 -10.56 -31.26 15.30
N ARG A 212 -11.11 -30.27 14.59
CA ARG A 212 -12.57 -30.13 14.48
C ARG A 212 -13.00 -29.80 13.06
N GLY A 213 -13.58 -30.80 12.38
CA GLY A 213 -14.39 -30.57 11.19
C GLY A 213 -15.66 -29.85 11.63
N ILE A 214 -15.90 -28.68 11.03
CA ILE A 214 -17.04 -27.85 11.39
C ILE A 214 -17.54 -27.23 10.08
N ASP A 215 -18.82 -27.45 9.78
CA ASP A 215 -19.54 -26.67 8.78
C ASP A 215 -19.55 -25.21 9.24
N GLY A 216 -18.70 -24.39 8.60
CA GLY A 216 -18.55 -22.98 8.95
C GLY A 216 -19.82 -22.18 8.75
N GLY A 217 -20.71 -22.59 7.84
CA GLY A 217 -21.98 -21.92 7.59
C GLY A 217 -22.98 -22.12 8.72
N GLU A 218 -23.11 -23.36 9.20
CA GLU A 218 -24.06 -23.71 10.26
C GLU A 218 -23.67 -23.12 11.63
N ILE A 219 -22.37 -23.06 11.92
CA ILE A 219 -21.86 -22.44 13.15
C ILE A 219 -22.00 -20.92 13.14
N ILE A 220 -21.78 -20.27 12.00
CA ILE A 220 -22.04 -18.84 11.85
C ILE A 220 -23.54 -18.55 12.05
N ALA A 221 -24.42 -19.34 11.42
CA ALA A 221 -25.87 -19.20 11.60
C ALA A 221 -26.30 -19.40 13.07
N GLY A 222 -25.79 -20.44 13.74
CA GLY A 222 -26.08 -20.71 15.15
C GLY A 222 -25.51 -19.65 16.11
N LEU A 223 -24.29 -19.15 15.87
CA LEU A 223 -23.68 -18.07 16.66
C LEU A 223 -24.45 -16.76 16.50
N LEU A 224 -24.85 -16.40 15.29
CA LEU A 224 -25.66 -15.22 15.03
C LEU A 224 -27.04 -15.35 15.69
N GLN A 225 -27.66 -16.53 15.64
CA GLN A 225 -28.95 -16.81 16.25
C GLN A 225 -28.91 -16.85 17.79
N HIS A 226 -27.81 -17.30 18.40
CA HIS A 226 -27.63 -17.35 19.86
C HIS A 226 -27.20 -16.00 20.44
N THR A 227 -26.40 -15.22 19.70
CA THR A 227 -26.03 -13.85 20.06
C THR A 227 -27.24 -12.93 19.97
N ALA A 228 -28.10 -13.11 18.96
CA ALA A 228 -29.40 -12.41 18.86
C ALA A 228 -30.38 -12.73 20.01
N LYS A 229 -30.16 -13.83 20.76
CA LYS A 229 -30.94 -14.22 21.94
C LYS A 229 -30.27 -13.87 23.28
N GLY A 230 -29.16 -13.12 23.27
CA GLY A 230 -28.50 -12.62 24.48
C GLY A 230 -27.82 -13.68 25.36
N LYS A 231 -27.57 -14.90 24.86
CA LYS A 231 -26.88 -15.93 25.64
C LYS A 231 -25.37 -15.83 25.46
N TYR A 232 -24.68 -15.27 26.45
CA TYR A 232 -23.23 -15.33 26.58
C TYR A 232 -22.80 -16.75 26.97
N PHE A 233 -22.02 -17.42 26.11
CA PHE A 233 -21.36 -18.66 26.48
C PHE A 233 -19.95 -18.37 27.01
N VAL A 234 -19.79 -18.47 28.33
CA VAL A 234 -18.47 -18.66 28.96
C VAL A 234 -18.21 -20.17 29.01
N SER A 235 -17.39 -20.66 28.09
CA SER A 235 -16.89 -22.03 28.10
C SER A 235 -15.38 -22.01 27.85
N HIS A 236 -14.63 -22.68 28.72
CA HIS A 236 -13.17 -22.67 28.83
C HIS A 236 -12.41 -23.45 27.74
N GLN A 237 -13.04 -23.86 26.63
CA GLN A 237 -12.37 -24.60 25.55
C GLN A 237 -12.25 -23.77 24.26
N LEU A 238 -11.00 -23.55 23.83
CA LEU A 238 -10.59 -22.80 22.63
C LEU A 238 -11.16 -23.43 21.34
N SER A 239 -12.13 -22.77 20.70
CA SER A 239 -12.70 -23.20 19.42
C SER A 239 -12.16 -22.36 18.25
N GLY A 240 -12.07 -22.96 17.05
CA GLY A 240 -11.68 -22.25 15.81
C GLY A 240 -12.60 -21.09 15.44
N ALA A 241 -13.87 -21.15 15.85
CA ALA A 241 -14.83 -20.04 15.70
C ALA A 241 -14.46 -18.84 16.58
N ARG A 242 -13.90 -19.06 17.78
CA ARG A 242 -13.32 -17.99 18.58
C ARG A 242 -12.06 -17.43 17.91
N ARG A 243 -11.20 -18.24 17.30
CA ARG A 243 -10.05 -17.73 16.53
C ARG A 243 -10.45 -16.91 15.30
N LEU A 244 -11.51 -17.30 14.58
CA LEU A 244 -12.00 -16.58 13.42
C LEU A 244 -12.75 -15.30 13.81
N ARG A 245 -13.61 -15.35 14.85
CA ARG A 245 -14.23 -14.15 15.43
C ARG A 245 -13.18 -13.21 15.99
N ASP A 246 -12.28 -13.74 16.82
CA ASP A 246 -11.17 -12.98 17.37
C ASP A 246 -10.23 -12.56 16.24
N ALA A 247 -10.17 -13.17 15.05
CA ALA A 247 -9.38 -12.67 13.92
C ALA A 247 -10.09 -11.68 13.01
N ILE A 248 -11.42 -11.72 12.92
CA ILE A 248 -12.20 -10.68 12.28
C ILE A 248 -12.20 -9.45 13.19
N VAL A 249 -12.41 -9.65 14.50
CA VAL A 249 -12.34 -8.60 15.51
C VAL A 249 -10.91 -8.12 15.72
N LEU A 250 -9.89 -8.98 15.76
CA LEU A 250 -8.47 -8.59 15.87
C LEU A 250 -7.93 -8.09 14.54
N GLY A 251 -8.38 -8.57 13.38
CA GLY A 251 -8.06 -7.97 12.08
C GLY A 251 -8.62 -6.54 11.98
N TYR A 252 -9.82 -6.33 12.54
CA TYR A 252 -10.43 -5.02 12.70
C TYR A 252 -9.78 -4.18 13.83
N GLN A 253 -9.26 -4.80 14.90
CA GLN A 253 -8.44 -4.16 15.95
C GLN A 253 -6.95 -4.03 15.58
N LEU A 254 -6.49 -4.64 14.49
CA LEU A 254 -5.14 -4.44 13.93
C LEU A 254 -5.18 -3.34 12.86
N GLN A 255 -6.35 -3.13 12.23
CA GLN A 255 -6.70 -1.87 11.56
C GLN A 255 -6.99 -0.74 12.57
N ARG A 256 -7.46 -1.07 13.78
CA ARG A 256 -7.57 -0.16 14.92
C ARG A 256 -6.58 -0.54 16.02
N VAL A 257 -5.27 -0.37 15.80
CA VAL A 257 -4.38 -0.34 16.97
C VAL A 257 -4.83 0.86 17.81
N PRO A 258 -5.30 0.70 19.06
CA PRO A 258 -5.55 1.84 19.91
C PRO A 258 -4.21 2.58 20.06
N GLY A 259 -4.10 3.76 19.45
CA GLY A 259 -2.84 4.50 19.31
C GLY A 259 -2.12 4.42 17.96
N ARG A 260 -2.73 3.92 16.87
CA ARG A 260 -2.27 4.11 15.47
C ARG A 260 -3.36 4.61 14.51
N ASP A 261 -4.32 5.35 15.04
CA ASP A 261 -4.82 6.47 14.25
C ASP A 261 -3.64 7.45 14.11
N MET A 262 -3.52 8.19 13.00
CA MET A 262 -2.60 9.34 12.96
C MET A 262 -3.09 10.36 13.99
N THR A 263 -2.71 10.18 15.26
CA THR A 263 -3.04 11.09 16.34
C THR A 263 -1.88 12.03 16.56
N VAL A 264 -2.22 13.31 16.56
CA VAL A 264 -1.31 14.39 16.95
C VAL A 264 -0.79 14.11 18.38
N PRO A 265 0.53 14.16 18.61
CA PRO A 265 1.12 13.77 19.90
C PRO A 265 0.80 14.71 21.07
N ASP A 266 0.88 14.17 22.29
CA ASP A 266 0.61 14.88 23.57
C ASP A 266 1.52 16.09 23.82
N TRP A 267 2.70 16.20 23.20
CA TRP A 267 3.54 17.40 23.30
C TRP A 267 3.07 18.56 22.43
N TYR A 268 2.15 18.32 21.48
CA TYR A 268 1.38 19.36 20.80
C TYR A 268 0.27 19.89 21.73
N SER A 269 -0.25 19.04 22.62
CA SER A 269 -1.11 19.44 23.74
C SER A 269 -0.34 20.14 24.86
N LEU A 270 0.99 20.12 24.90
CA LEU A 270 1.75 20.87 25.92
C LEU A 270 1.79 22.39 25.68
N ALA A 271 1.23 22.89 24.58
CA ALA A 271 0.82 24.29 24.45
C ALA A 271 -0.43 24.62 25.31
N GLU A 272 -1.09 23.64 25.93
CA GLU A 272 -2.17 23.83 26.89
C GLU A 272 -1.70 24.48 28.20
N ASN A 273 -0.39 24.58 28.46
CA ASN A 273 0.13 25.09 29.73
C ASN A 273 0.28 26.62 29.83
N GLU A 274 -0.21 27.41 28.89
CA GLU A 274 -0.28 28.88 29.02
C GLU A 274 -1.67 29.42 29.38
N ILE A 275 -2.63 28.56 29.75
CA ILE A 275 -3.88 28.98 30.39
C ILE A 275 -3.88 28.39 31.80
N GLY A 276 -3.57 29.26 32.76
CA GLY A 276 -3.18 28.87 34.12
C GLY A 276 -4.19 27.99 34.85
N PHE A 277 -3.70 26.89 35.42
CA PHE A 277 -3.92 26.44 36.81
C PHE A 277 -3.02 25.20 37.05
N GLN A 278 -2.00 25.33 37.93
CA GLN A 278 -1.20 24.21 38.46
C GLN A 278 -1.84 23.64 39.76
N PRO A 279 -1.41 22.46 40.28
CA PRO A 279 -0.93 21.26 39.59
C PRO A 279 -1.49 19.93 40.19
N ALA A 280 -1.51 18.87 39.38
CA ALA A 280 -1.41 17.49 39.87
C ALA A 280 -0.47 16.70 38.97
N ALA A 281 0.82 16.72 39.28
CA ALA A 281 1.85 15.91 38.64
C ALA A 281 2.51 15.00 39.68
N SER A 282 2.49 13.68 39.44
CA SER A 282 3.55 12.76 39.91
C SER A 282 3.25 11.33 39.43
N ASN A 283 4.03 10.82 38.46
CA ASN A 283 4.65 9.47 38.45
C ASN A 283 5.03 8.98 37.04
N ALA A 284 4.39 9.44 35.96
CA ALA A 284 4.72 9.01 34.59
C ALA A 284 5.98 9.71 34.03
N ASP A 285 6.11 11.02 34.23
CA ASP A 285 7.23 11.83 33.70
C ASP A 285 8.59 11.52 34.34
N MET A 286 8.61 11.15 35.62
CA MET A 286 9.87 10.74 36.28
C MET A 286 10.40 9.44 35.70
N ASN A 287 9.54 8.47 35.39
CA ASN A 287 9.96 7.18 34.84
C ASN A 287 10.54 7.34 33.43
N VAL A 288 9.96 8.20 32.59
CA VAL A 288 10.52 8.50 31.25
C VAL A 288 11.88 9.17 31.35
N LYS A 289 12.05 10.18 32.22
CA LYS A 289 13.33 10.90 32.43
C LYS A 289 14.43 10.02 33.05
N ILE A 290 14.06 9.09 33.93
CA ILE A 290 15.03 8.17 34.57
C ILE A 290 15.41 7.04 33.59
N LEU A 291 14.44 6.48 32.85
CA LEU A 291 14.69 5.46 31.83
C LEU A 291 15.41 6.03 30.59
N SER A 292 15.26 7.32 30.29
CA SER A 292 16.02 8.01 29.24
C SER A 292 17.43 8.40 29.67
N LYS A 293 17.82 8.22 30.94
CA LYS A 293 19.20 8.44 31.38
C LYS A 293 20.04 7.16 31.30
N LEU A 294 19.42 6.01 31.56
CA LEU A 294 20.10 4.71 31.64
C LEU A 294 20.40 4.03 30.29
N CYS A 295 19.64 4.32 29.22
CA CYS A 295 19.89 3.75 27.88
C CYS A 295 20.88 4.57 27.03
N PHE A 296 21.30 5.76 27.48
CA PHE A 296 21.92 6.78 26.62
C PHE A 296 23.37 7.09 26.96
N GLU A 297 23.94 6.45 27.99
CA GLU A 297 25.39 6.54 28.23
C GLU A 297 26.20 5.91 27.08
N GLU A 298 25.55 5.14 26.18
CA GLU A 298 26.18 4.41 25.06
C GLU A 298 25.97 5.05 23.66
N PHE A 299 25.22 6.16 23.52
CA PHE A 299 24.92 6.76 22.20
C PHE A 299 25.27 8.26 22.13
N GLU A 300 25.99 8.65 21.09
CA GLU A 300 26.30 10.06 20.77
C GLU A 300 25.30 10.63 19.76
N ILE A 301 24.88 11.88 19.96
CA ILE A 301 23.99 12.58 19.02
C ILE A 301 24.85 13.38 18.05
N LEU A 302 24.87 12.94 16.79
CA LEU A 302 25.59 13.65 15.73
C LEU A 302 24.80 14.86 15.20
N HIS A 303 23.47 14.73 15.08
CA HIS A 303 22.58 15.77 14.56
C HIS A 303 21.19 15.71 15.24
N GLY A 304 20.60 16.89 15.48
CA GLY A 304 19.25 17.03 16.05
C GLY A 304 19.16 16.83 17.57
N GLU A 305 17.96 16.59 18.07
CA GLU A 305 17.68 16.32 19.49
C GLU A 305 16.64 15.20 19.62
N PHE A 306 16.69 14.41 20.71
CA PHE A 306 15.72 13.34 20.98
C PHE A 306 14.56 13.77 21.91
N HIS A 307 14.61 14.97 22.49
CA HIS A 307 13.58 15.45 23.42
C HIS A 307 12.21 15.48 22.70
N GLY A 308 11.26 14.68 23.18
CA GLY A 308 9.93 14.56 22.57
C GLY A 308 9.75 13.44 21.52
N LEU A 309 10.75 12.56 21.32
CA LEU A 309 10.69 11.44 20.34
C LEU A 309 10.71 10.04 21.01
N PRO A 310 9.60 9.61 21.65
CA PRO A 310 9.53 8.32 22.35
C PRO A 310 9.66 7.09 21.42
N ASP A 311 9.33 7.25 20.14
CA ASP A 311 9.51 6.26 19.08
C ASP A 311 10.98 5.92 18.86
N THR A 312 11.86 6.91 18.91
CA THR A 312 13.32 6.74 18.78
C THR A 312 13.90 6.01 19.97
N VAL A 313 13.46 6.36 21.18
CA VAL A 313 13.84 5.64 22.40
C VAL A 313 13.40 4.17 22.33
N ALA A 314 12.19 3.90 21.84
CA ALA A 314 11.68 2.55 21.68
C ALA A 314 12.48 1.75 20.62
N PHE A 315 12.85 2.39 19.51
CA PHE A 315 13.69 1.78 18.48
C PHE A 315 15.08 1.39 19.03
N ILE A 316 15.77 2.31 19.71
CA ILE A 316 17.10 2.04 20.31
C ILE A 316 17.01 0.90 21.34
N LYS A 317 15.96 0.89 22.17
CA LYS A 317 15.71 -0.23 23.10
C LYS A 317 15.53 -1.55 22.39
N SER A 318 14.73 -1.58 21.31
CA SER A 318 14.54 -2.77 20.48
C SER A 318 15.87 -3.25 19.88
N LEU A 319 16.67 -2.31 19.36
CA LEU A 319 18.00 -2.58 18.79
C LEU A 319 18.94 -3.21 19.83
N SER A 320 19.05 -2.62 21.03
CA SER A 320 19.84 -3.17 22.14
C SER A 320 19.35 -4.54 22.61
N GLY A 321 18.04 -4.82 22.46
CA GLY A 321 17.44 -6.11 22.79
C GLY A 321 17.88 -7.24 21.84
N LEU A 322 18.22 -6.92 20.59
CA LEU A 322 18.69 -7.90 19.60
C LEU A 322 20.06 -8.47 19.96
N ALA A 323 20.94 -7.67 20.58
CA ALA A 323 22.23 -8.14 21.09
C ALA A 323 22.03 -9.28 22.10
N LYS A 324 21.08 -9.14 23.02
CA LYS A 324 20.78 -10.15 24.06
C LYS A 324 20.19 -11.45 23.49
N ILE A 325 19.50 -11.38 22.36
CA ILE A 325 18.92 -12.55 21.69
C ILE A 325 20.04 -13.41 21.06
N ALA A 326 21.13 -12.79 20.57
CA ALA A 326 22.27 -13.50 20.02
C ALA A 326 22.92 -14.47 21.04
N ASP A 327 22.84 -14.16 22.33
CA ASP A 327 23.47 -14.92 23.42
C ASP A 327 22.56 -15.99 24.07
N SER A 328 21.27 -16.05 23.71
CA SER A 328 20.29 -16.90 24.41
C SER A 328 19.82 -18.12 23.60
N SER A 329 19.68 -19.28 24.27
CA SER A 329 19.16 -20.52 23.66
C SER A 329 17.68 -20.40 23.26
N PRO A 330 17.20 -21.13 22.21
CA PRO A 330 15.95 -20.82 21.53
C PRO A 330 14.74 -21.30 22.32
N GLN A 331 14.23 -20.45 23.22
CA GLN A 331 12.90 -20.63 23.80
C GLN A 331 11.95 -19.54 23.26
N LYS A 332 11.05 -19.99 22.38
CA LYS A 332 10.16 -19.27 21.44
C LYS A 332 10.81 -19.07 20.07
N CYS A 333 10.15 -19.59 19.03
CA CYS A 333 10.54 -19.46 17.63
C CYS A 333 10.67 -17.96 17.29
N PRO A 334 11.88 -17.39 17.16
CA PRO A 334 12.03 -15.96 16.93
C PRO A 334 11.60 -15.66 15.50
N MET A 335 10.87 -14.56 15.29
CA MET A 335 10.46 -14.10 13.95
C MET A 335 11.66 -14.01 13.02
N ARG A 336 11.50 -14.35 11.73
CA ARG A 336 12.64 -14.51 10.78
C ARG A 336 13.51 -13.25 10.68
N GLU A 337 12.87 -12.09 10.71
CA GLU A 337 13.52 -10.79 10.70
C GLU A 337 14.36 -10.51 11.95
N HIS A 338 13.93 -10.96 13.14
CA HIS A 338 14.69 -10.79 14.39
C HIS A 338 15.95 -11.67 14.42
N VAL A 339 15.87 -12.89 13.90
CA VAL A 339 17.04 -13.78 13.76
C VAL A 339 18.03 -13.19 12.74
N ALA A 340 17.53 -12.63 11.63
CA ALA A 340 18.39 -11.99 10.64
C ALA A 340 19.06 -10.73 11.20
N ALA A 341 18.33 -9.92 11.97
CA ALA A 341 18.84 -8.68 12.56
C ALA A 341 19.83 -8.92 13.71
N SER A 342 19.63 -9.94 14.56
CA SER A 342 20.59 -10.26 15.63
C SER A 342 21.94 -10.71 15.08
N ALA A 343 21.96 -11.33 13.90
CA ALA A 343 23.17 -11.75 13.19
C ALA A 343 23.74 -10.70 12.23
N LEU A 344 23.07 -9.53 12.10
CA LEU A 344 23.43 -8.50 11.12
C LEU A 344 24.62 -7.65 11.57
N PHE A 345 24.62 -7.23 12.83
CA PHE A 345 25.62 -6.30 13.36
C PHE A 345 26.74 -6.98 14.14
N ASP A 346 27.88 -6.31 14.19
CA ASP A 346 28.90 -6.51 15.19
C ASP A 346 28.66 -5.54 16.34
N TRP A 347 28.22 -6.05 17.50
CA TRP A 347 27.72 -5.23 18.61
C TRP A 347 28.82 -4.52 19.40
N GLU A 348 30.09 -4.83 19.11
CA GLU A 348 31.27 -4.16 19.68
C GLU A 348 31.73 -2.95 18.86
N GLU A 349 31.21 -2.78 17.65
CA GLU A 349 31.59 -1.71 16.71
C GLU A 349 30.44 -0.69 16.59
N GLU A 350 30.76 0.51 16.10
CA GLU A 350 29.81 1.63 16.03
C GLU A 350 28.60 1.32 15.13
N ILE A 351 27.42 1.78 15.55
CA ILE A 351 26.18 1.72 14.79
C ILE A 351 25.60 3.13 14.69
N TYR A 352 25.34 3.58 13.47
CA TYR A 352 24.80 4.89 13.15
C TYR A 352 23.29 4.78 12.97
N VAL A 353 22.52 5.60 13.66
CA VAL A 353 21.06 5.57 13.60
C VAL A 353 20.54 6.90 13.07
N ALA A 354 19.66 6.84 12.08
CA ALA A 354 18.93 8.00 11.58
C ALA A 354 17.42 7.78 11.66
N ARG A 355 16.69 8.88 11.76
CA ARG A 355 15.22 8.95 11.77
C ARG A 355 14.77 9.93 10.71
N ALA A 356 13.75 9.56 9.93
CA ALA A 356 13.08 10.48 9.02
C ALA A 356 11.55 10.29 9.07
N PRO A 357 10.76 11.37 9.23
CA PRO A 357 9.31 11.29 9.31
C PRO A 357 8.66 11.04 7.94
N GLY A 358 7.44 10.51 7.94
CA GLY A 358 6.54 10.67 6.80
C GLY A 358 6.02 12.11 6.68
N ARG A 359 5.06 12.35 5.79
CA ARG A 359 4.47 13.69 5.62
C ARG A 359 2.98 13.65 5.29
N LEU A 360 2.29 14.73 5.65
CA LEU A 360 0.93 15.04 5.26
C LEU A 360 0.96 16.21 4.27
N ASP A 361 0.36 16.01 3.09
CA ASP A 361 0.18 17.08 2.12
C ASP A 361 -1.03 17.92 2.51
N VAL A 362 -0.76 19.13 3.02
CA VAL A 362 -1.79 20.07 3.45
C VAL A 362 -2.35 20.81 2.23
N MET A 363 -1.50 21.38 1.38
CA MET A 363 -1.88 22.01 0.11
C MET A 363 -0.75 21.84 -0.93
N GLY A 364 -1.11 21.76 -2.21
CA GLY A 364 -0.15 21.60 -3.31
C GLY A 364 -0.34 20.33 -4.13
N GLY A 365 -0.83 19.25 -3.51
CA GLY A 365 -1.29 18.06 -4.23
C GLY A 365 -0.24 17.48 -5.19
N ILE A 366 -0.60 17.32 -6.46
CA ILE A 366 0.27 16.81 -7.53
C ILE A 366 1.00 17.92 -8.31
N ALA A 367 1.03 19.14 -7.79
CA ALA A 367 1.68 20.26 -8.46
C ALA A 367 3.21 20.31 -8.24
N ASP A 368 3.78 19.27 -7.65
CA ASP A 368 5.19 19.14 -7.27
C ASP A 368 6.13 19.10 -8.48
N TYR A 369 5.81 18.36 -9.54
CA TYR A 369 6.64 18.35 -10.76
C TYR A 369 6.40 19.54 -11.71
N SER A 370 5.42 20.39 -11.42
CA SER A 370 4.99 21.49 -12.29
C SER A 370 5.35 22.88 -11.75
N GLY A 371 6.12 22.92 -10.66
CA GLY A 371 6.78 24.10 -10.11
C GLY A 371 6.00 24.89 -9.07
N SER A 372 4.81 24.43 -8.68
CA SER A 372 3.96 25.15 -7.73
C SER A 372 4.62 25.32 -6.36
N LEU A 373 4.22 26.37 -5.65
CA LEU A 373 4.33 26.43 -4.20
C LEU A 373 3.50 25.29 -3.60
N VAL A 374 4.02 24.64 -2.56
CA VAL A 374 3.32 23.61 -1.78
C VAL A 374 3.51 23.86 -0.29
N LEU A 375 2.57 23.37 0.53
CA LEU A 375 2.60 23.44 2.00
C LEU A 375 2.49 22.04 2.59
N GLN A 376 3.57 21.56 3.17
CA GLN A 376 3.69 20.19 3.64
C GLN A 376 3.98 20.13 5.13
N MET A 377 3.49 19.11 5.80
CA MET A 377 3.69 18.93 7.24
C MET A 377 4.35 17.58 7.53
N PRO A 378 5.48 17.52 8.26
CA PRO A 378 5.99 16.24 8.73
C PRO A 378 4.99 15.60 9.71
N ILE A 379 4.79 14.29 9.61
CA ILE A 379 3.98 13.55 10.60
C ILE A 379 4.85 12.94 11.69
N LYS A 380 4.21 12.50 12.78
CA LYS A 380 4.91 11.87 13.89
C LYS A 380 5.53 10.53 13.48
N GLU A 381 4.78 9.73 12.74
CA GLU A 381 5.24 8.43 12.27
C GLU A 381 6.50 8.59 11.42
N ALA A 382 7.51 7.79 11.72
CA ALA A 382 8.82 7.90 11.11
C ALA A 382 9.41 6.52 10.78
N CYS A 383 10.39 6.55 9.90
CA CYS A 383 11.31 5.46 9.65
C CYS A 383 12.59 5.67 10.46
N HIS A 384 13.04 4.60 11.10
CA HIS A 384 14.33 4.49 11.75
C HIS A 384 15.21 3.52 10.95
N VAL A 385 16.44 3.94 10.68
CA VAL A 385 17.43 3.14 9.98
C VAL A 385 18.71 3.09 10.80
N ALA A 386 19.20 1.87 11.07
CA ALA A 386 20.50 1.64 11.69
C ALA A 386 21.47 1.12 10.63
N VAL A 387 22.67 1.71 10.57
CA VAL A 387 23.73 1.38 9.61
C VAL A 387 25.03 1.08 10.34
N GLN A 388 25.73 0.04 9.90
CA GLN A 388 27.10 -0.25 10.30
C GLN A 388 27.96 -0.50 9.08
N LYS A 389 29.15 0.12 9.04
CA LYS A 389 30.20 -0.19 8.08
C LYS A 389 31.13 -1.23 8.67
N ASN A 390 31.48 -2.24 7.89
CA ASN A 390 32.32 -3.35 8.36
C ASN A 390 33.38 -3.66 7.32
N HIS A 391 34.59 -4.00 7.79
CA HIS A 391 35.60 -4.52 6.87
C HIS A 391 35.09 -5.83 6.21
N PRO A 392 35.26 -6.05 4.90
CA PRO A 392 34.69 -7.23 4.21
C PRO A 392 35.05 -8.58 4.83
N ARG A 393 36.24 -8.68 5.45
CA ARG A 393 36.70 -9.87 6.18
C ARG A 393 36.03 -10.09 7.55
N LYS A 394 35.54 -9.03 8.18
CA LYS A 394 34.85 -9.07 9.48
C LYS A 394 33.32 -9.22 9.31
N GLN A 395 32.78 -8.92 8.14
CA GLN A 395 31.33 -8.95 7.88
C GLN A 395 30.75 -10.35 8.13
N LYS A 396 29.69 -10.42 8.94
CA LYS A 396 28.89 -11.63 9.15
C LYS A 396 27.96 -11.84 7.94
N LEU A 397 28.40 -12.68 7.00
CA LEU A 397 27.60 -13.00 5.81
C LEU A 397 26.50 -14.03 6.12
N TRP A 398 25.33 -13.83 5.52
CA TRP A 398 24.32 -14.89 5.48
C TRP A 398 24.76 -16.07 4.61
N LYS A 399 24.24 -17.27 4.89
CA LYS A 399 24.66 -18.52 4.22
C LYS A 399 24.58 -18.45 2.70
N HIS A 400 23.54 -17.84 2.15
CA HIS A 400 23.37 -17.71 0.70
C HIS A 400 24.31 -16.67 0.09
N ALA A 401 24.59 -15.56 0.80
CA ALA A 401 25.59 -14.58 0.38
C ALA A 401 27.00 -15.21 0.38
N GLN A 402 27.32 -16.00 1.40
CA GLN A 402 28.58 -16.74 1.49
C GLN A 402 28.73 -17.75 0.33
N ALA A 403 27.67 -18.49 0.00
CA ALA A 403 27.68 -19.41 -1.13
C ALA A 403 27.87 -18.70 -2.48
N ARG A 404 27.27 -17.51 -2.66
CA ARG A 404 27.45 -16.68 -3.86
C ARG A 404 28.91 -16.23 -4.02
N GLN A 405 29.55 -15.77 -2.95
CA GLN A 405 30.97 -15.37 -2.99
C GLN A 405 31.89 -16.56 -3.29
N GLN A 406 31.66 -17.71 -2.66
CA GLN A 406 32.43 -18.93 -2.93
C GLN A 406 32.33 -19.37 -4.40
N ALA A 407 31.13 -19.28 -5.00
CA ALA A 407 30.93 -19.62 -6.40
C ALA A 407 31.64 -18.66 -7.37
N LYS A 408 31.80 -17.38 -7.00
CA LYS A 408 32.52 -16.37 -7.80
C LYS A 408 34.05 -16.53 -7.72
N GLY A 409 34.59 -17.34 -6.79
CA GLY A 409 36.03 -17.59 -6.65
C GLY A 409 36.88 -16.38 -6.24
N LEU A 410 36.23 -15.26 -5.90
CA LEU A 410 36.82 -14.01 -5.45
C LEU A 410 36.89 -14.02 -3.92
N GLY A 411 37.89 -13.34 -3.32
CA GLY A 411 38.08 -13.25 -1.86
C GLY A 411 36.94 -12.52 -1.13
N SER A 412 37.18 -11.99 0.07
CA SER A 412 36.16 -11.20 0.79
C SER A 412 35.79 -9.93 0.01
N ILE A 413 34.66 -9.95 -0.70
CA ILE A 413 34.08 -8.80 -1.40
C ILE A 413 33.20 -8.03 -0.41
N ALA A 414 33.18 -6.69 -0.54
CA ALA A 414 32.26 -5.85 0.20
C ALA A 414 30.80 -6.12 -0.19
N VAL A 415 29.92 -6.28 0.79
CA VAL A 415 28.51 -6.66 0.60
C VAL A 415 27.61 -5.63 1.26
N LEU A 416 26.49 -5.33 0.62
CA LEU A 416 25.36 -4.64 1.20
C LEU A 416 24.34 -5.66 1.70
N GLN A 417 23.99 -5.63 2.98
CA GLN A 417 22.96 -6.47 3.59
C GLN A 417 21.90 -5.60 4.25
N ILE A 418 20.62 -5.84 3.95
CA ILE A 418 19.48 -5.05 4.42
C ILE A 418 18.45 -5.96 5.07
N VAL A 419 18.04 -5.64 6.29
CA VAL A 419 16.93 -6.30 7.00
C VAL A 419 15.78 -5.30 7.15
N SER A 420 14.56 -5.73 6.81
CA SER A 420 13.34 -4.95 7.01
C SER A 420 12.49 -5.57 8.12
N PHE A 421 12.23 -4.80 9.18
CA PHE A 421 11.27 -5.16 10.21
C PHE A 421 9.83 -4.93 9.76
N GLY A 422 8.91 -5.73 10.30
CA GLY A 422 7.48 -5.70 9.93
C GLY A 422 7.18 -6.31 8.57
N SER A 423 8.14 -7.06 8.00
CA SER A 423 7.98 -7.71 6.69
C SER A 423 6.79 -8.67 6.64
N GLU A 424 6.46 -9.30 7.77
CA GLU A 424 5.37 -10.28 7.91
C GLU A 424 3.97 -9.67 7.69
N LEU A 425 3.82 -8.35 7.89
CA LEU A 425 2.57 -7.60 7.66
C LEU A 425 2.40 -7.17 6.20
N SER A 426 3.41 -7.42 5.35
CA SER A 426 3.43 -7.01 3.96
C SER A 426 3.84 -8.17 3.03
N ASN A 427 3.77 -7.95 1.72
CA ASN A 427 4.20 -8.96 0.74
C ASN A 427 5.70 -8.98 0.45
N ARG A 428 6.51 -8.31 1.28
CA ARG A 428 7.97 -8.17 1.07
C ARG A 428 8.80 -9.26 1.74
N ALA A 429 9.97 -9.53 1.19
CA ALA A 429 10.97 -10.38 1.83
C ALA A 429 11.63 -9.64 3.03
N PRO A 430 11.95 -10.35 4.14
CA PRO A 430 12.55 -9.72 5.33
C PRO A 430 13.99 -9.25 5.11
N THR A 431 14.68 -9.77 4.10
CA THR A 431 16.11 -9.60 3.89
C THR A 431 16.43 -9.37 2.42
N PHE A 432 17.43 -8.55 2.16
CA PHE A 432 18.02 -8.33 0.84
C PHE A 432 19.55 -8.24 0.96
N ASP A 433 20.27 -8.74 -0.02
CA ASP A 433 21.73 -8.59 -0.08
C ASP A 433 22.24 -8.54 -1.52
N ILE A 434 23.30 -7.76 -1.73
CA ILE A 434 23.98 -7.62 -3.02
C ILE A 434 25.47 -7.37 -2.79
N ASP A 435 26.31 -7.94 -3.65
CA ASP A 435 27.75 -7.63 -3.61
C ASP A 435 27.93 -6.22 -4.18
N LEU A 436 28.69 -5.35 -3.52
CA LEU A 436 28.83 -3.95 -3.97
C LEU A 436 29.46 -3.84 -5.37
N SER A 437 30.25 -4.86 -5.79
CA SER A 437 30.76 -4.98 -7.15
C SER A 437 29.66 -5.14 -8.21
N ASP A 438 28.51 -5.70 -7.84
CA ASP A 438 27.39 -5.91 -8.77
C ASP A 438 26.63 -4.60 -9.04
N LEU A 439 26.91 -3.54 -8.27
CA LEU A 439 26.47 -2.15 -8.52
C LEU A 439 27.44 -1.38 -9.43
N MET A 440 28.48 -2.03 -9.96
CA MET A 440 29.52 -1.42 -10.78
C MET A 440 29.53 -1.99 -12.20
N ASP A 441 29.71 -1.11 -13.19
CA ASP A 441 30.05 -1.44 -14.58
C ASP A 441 31.55 -1.10 -14.80
N GLY A 442 32.43 -2.03 -14.44
CA GLY A 442 33.88 -1.79 -14.42
C GLY A 442 34.26 -0.81 -13.32
N GLU A 443 34.91 0.29 -13.68
CA GLU A 443 35.30 1.34 -12.73
C GLU A 443 34.19 2.36 -12.45
N GLN A 444 33.07 2.32 -13.16
CA GLN A 444 31.97 3.28 -12.99
C GLN A 444 30.76 2.61 -12.31
N PRO A 445 29.93 3.37 -11.57
CA PRO A 445 28.66 2.85 -11.07
C PRO A 445 27.77 2.41 -12.24
N MET A 446 26.99 1.36 -12.03
CA MET A 446 26.04 0.88 -13.04
C MET A 446 25.00 1.97 -13.39
N SER A 447 24.47 1.94 -14.61
CA SER A 447 23.41 2.89 -14.98
C SER A 447 22.13 2.67 -14.17
N TYR A 448 21.38 3.75 -13.92
CA TYR A 448 20.11 3.65 -13.21
C TYR A 448 19.09 2.75 -13.92
N GLU A 449 19.13 2.67 -15.24
CA GLU A 449 18.26 1.75 -16.01
C GLU A 449 18.56 0.29 -15.67
N LYS A 450 19.84 -0.10 -15.63
CA LYS A 450 20.24 -1.45 -15.23
C LYS A 450 19.88 -1.73 -13.78
N ALA A 451 20.04 -0.75 -12.88
CA ALA A 451 19.68 -0.90 -11.48
C ALA A 451 18.18 -1.12 -11.31
N ARG A 452 17.34 -0.34 -12.01
CA ARG A 452 15.88 -0.52 -12.03
C ARG A 452 15.51 -1.91 -12.51
N GLN A 453 16.13 -2.37 -13.60
CA GLN A 453 15.90 -3.73 -14.11
C GLN A 453 16.26 -4.77 -13.04
N LEU A 454 17.43 -4.66 -12.40
CA LEU A 454 17.90 -5.56 -11.33
C LEU A 454 16.90 -5.64 -10.17
N PHE A 455 16.50 -4.50 -9.60
CA PHE A 455 15.57 -4.50 -8.46
C PHE A 455 14.15 -4.90 -8.84
N SER A 456 13.78 -4.84 -10.13
CA SER A 456 12.45 -5.22 -10.60
C SER A 456 12.26 -6.74 -10.79
N GLN A 457 13.34 -7.53 -10.80
CA GLN A 457 13.30 -8.97 -11.12
C GLN A 457 12.52 -9.80 -10.12
N ASP A 458 12.66 -9.51 -8.82
CA ASP A 458 11.92 -10.17 -7.75
C ASP A 458 10.95 -9.17 -7.10
N PRO A 459 9.63 -9.32 -7.34
CA PRO A 459 8.61 -8.47 -6.72
C PRO A 459 8.69 -8.40 -5.20
N SER A 460 9.15 -9.46 -4.52
CA SER A 460 9.27 -9.50 -3.06
C SER A 460 10.46 -8.69 -2.53
N GLN A 461 11.42 -8.34 -3.39
CA GLN A 461 12.64 -7.59 -3.05
C GLN A 461 12.65 -6.17 -3.62
N LYS A 462 11.62 -5.77 -4.39
CA LYS A 462 11.51 -4.40 -4.93
C LYS A 462 11.66 -3.29 -3.89
N TRP A 463 11.24 -3.54 -2.65
CA TRP A 463 11.38 -2.58 -1.55
C TRP A 463 12.84 -2.23 -1.25
N ALA A 464 13.78 -3.14 -1.53
CA ALA A 464 15.19 -2.90 -1.28
C ALA A 464 15.76 -1.79 -2.16
N ALA A 465 15.12 -1.49 -3.30
CA ALA A 465 15.54 -0.40 -4.19
C ALA A 465 15.55 0.97 -3.49
N TYR A 466 14.63 1.23 -2.55
CA TYR A 466 14.60 2.49 -1.79
C TYR A 466 15.85 2.66 -0.92
N ALA A 467 16.33 1.58 -0.30
CA ALA A 467 17.51 1.64 0.56
C ALA A 467 18.82 1.43 -0.23
N ALA A 468 18.92 0.36 -1.02
CA ALA A 468 20.12 0.07 -1.83
C ALA A 468 20.37 1.10 -2.93
N GLY A 469 19.31 1.75 -3.44
CA GLY A 469 19.43 2.83 -4.41
C GLY A 469 20.16 4.05 -3.86
N THR A 470 20.09 4.32 -2.55
CA THR A 470 20.86 5.42 -1.91
C THR A 470 22.37 5.22 -2.08
N VAL A 471 22.86 3.98 -1.92
CA VAL A 471 24.26 3.62 -2.14
C VAL A 471 24.65 3.91 -3.59
N LEU A 472 23.87 3.42 -4.55
CA LEU A 472 24.14 3.64 -5.98
C LEU A 472 24.13 5.14 -6.34
N VAL A 473 23.17 5.91 -5.82
CA VAL A 473 23.08 7.35 -6.08
C VAL A 473 24.28 8.09 -5.50
N LEU A 474 24.73 7.77 -4.28
CA LEU A 474 25.94 8.36 -3.70
C LEU A 474 27.19 8.03 -4.54
N MET A 475 27.29 6.82 -5.09
CA MET A 475 28.38 6.44 -6.00
C MET A 475 28.34 7.24 -7.31
N ALA A 476 27.16 7.38 -7.91
CA ALA A 476 26.99 8.02 -9.22
C ALA A 476 27.07 9.55 -9.17
N GLU A 477 26.48 10.17 -8.15
CA GLU A 477 26.30 11.63 -8.08
C GLU A 477 27.39 12.33 -7.29
N LEU A 478 27.91 11.67 -6.24
CA LEU A 478 28.94 12.23 -5.37
C LEU A 478 30.30 11.52 -5.52
N GLY A 479 30.40 10.50 -6.38
CA GLY A 479 31.63 9.76 -6.63
C GLY A 479 32.11 8.90 -5.46
N VAL A 480 31.25 8.61 -4.49
CA VAL A 480 31.62 7.87 -3.26
C VAL A 480 32.03 6.43 -3.61
N ARG A 481 33.12 5.95 -3.02
CA ARG A 481 33.61 4.58 -3.19
C ARG A 481 33.46 3.78 -1.91
N PHE A 482 32.51 2.85 -1.90
CA PHE A 482 32.27 1.95 -0.78
C PHE A 482 33.19 0.72 -0.87
N THR A 483 34.30 0.76 -0.13
CA THR A 483 35.26 -0.36 -0.01
C THR A 483 34.95 -1.29 1.17
N GLN A 484 34.09 -0.84 2.08
CA GLN A 484 33.62 -1.58 3.25
C GLN A 484 32.22 -2.15 2.99
N SER A 485 31.90 -3.27 3.64
CA SER A 485 30.55 -3.82 3.68
C SER A 485 29.61 -2.90 4.46
N ILE A 486 28.33 -2.89 4.10
CA ILE A 486 27.31 -2.05 4.72
C ILE A 486 26.18 -2.95 5.20
N SER A 487 25.84 -2.84 6.48
CA SER A 487 24.72 -3.54 7.10
C SER A 487 23.65 -2.52 7.49
N ILE A 488 22.42 -2.75 7.03
CA ILE A 488 21.30 -1.82 7.19
C ILE A 488 20.12 -2.55 7.85
N LEU A 489 19.58 -1.98 8.93
CA LEU A 489 18.33 -2.39 9.53
C LEU A 489 17.29 -1.28 9.36
N VAL A 490 16.17 -1.60 8.74
CA VAL A 490 15.05 -0.66 8.50
C VAL A 490 13.86 -1.04 9.37
N SER A 491 13.35 -0.06 10.13
CA SER A 491 12.09 -0.16 10.87
C SER A 491 11.25 1.08 10.59
N SER A 492 9.99 0.92 10.22
CA SER A 492 9.13 2.06 9.92
C SER A 492 7.76 1.92 10.55
N ALA A 493 7.32 3.00 11.20
CA ALA A 493 5.95 3.16 11.67
C ALA A 493 5.08 3.91 10.65
N VAL A 494 5.67 4.47 9.59
CA VAL A 494 4.95 5.21 8.55
C VAL A 494 4.03 4.26 7.79
N PRO A 495 2.71 4.53 7.70
CA PRO A 495 1.77 3.67 6.99
C PRO A 495 2.11 3.50 5.51
N GLU A 496 2.34 2.26 5.10
CA GLU A 496 2.71 1.92 3.72
C GLU A 496 1.54 2.04 2.74
N GLY A 497 1.80 2.72 1.62
CA GLY A 497 0.82 2.84 0.53
C GLY A 497 -0.41 3.67 0.89
N LYS A 498 -0.30 4.54 1.91
CA LYS A 498 -1.38 5.41 2.39
C LYS A 498 -1.24 6.87 1.94
N GLY A 499 -0.30 7.18 1.05
CA GLY A 499 -0.11 8.54 0.57
C GLY A 499 0.48 9.48 1.62
N VAL A 500 1.28 8.95 2.56
CA VAL A 500 1.98 9.69 3.64
C VAL A 500 3.52 9.59 3.57
N SER A 501 4.05 9.29 2.37
CA SER A 501 5.50 9.25 2.06
C SER A 501 6.33 8.23 2.84
N SER A 502 5.85 6.99 2.92
CA SER A 502 6.64 5.91 3.49
C SER A 502 7.94 5.63 2.70
N SER A 503 7.96 5.87 1.38
CA SER A 503 9.16 5.71 0.55
C SER A 503 10.21 6.75 0.87
N ALA A 504 9.86 8.04 0.80
CA ALA A 504 10.77 9.13 1.11
C ALA A 504 11.34 9.04 2.54
N ALA A 505 10.53 8.66 3.53
CA ALA A 505 11.01 8.44 4.89
C ALA A 505 12.10 7.34 4.97
N VAL A 506 11.94 6.24 4.22
CA VAL A 506 12.96 5.18 4.15
C VAL A 506 14.22 5.67 3.45
N GLU A 507 14.08 6.37 2.32
CA GLU A 507 15.21 6.89 1.55
C GLU A 507 16.01 7.91 2.35
N VAL A 508 15.35 8.90 2.95
CA VAL A 508 16.00 9.97 3.72
C VAL A 508 16.66 9.41 4.98
N ALA A 509 15.99 8.54 5.74
CA ALA A 509 16.61 7.91 6.91
C ALA A 509 17.83 7.07 6.50
N THR A 510 17.74 6.31 5.40
CA THR A 510 18.87 5.51 4.91
C THR A 510 20.04 6.39 4.45
N MET A 511 19.75 7.44 3.67
CA MET A 511 20.75 8.38 3.17
C MET A 511 21.47 9.09 4.31
N CYS A 512 20.74 9.59 5.31
CA CYS A 512 21.30 10.23 6.50
C CYS A 512 22.21 9.27 7.29
N ALA A 513 21.77 8.02 7.52
CA ALA A 513 22.56 7.05 8.27
C ALA A 513 23.85 6.65 7.54
N ILE A 514 23.80 6.46 6.21
CA ILE A 514 24.98 6.17 5.39
C ILE A 514 25.92 7.38 5.33
N ALA A 515 25.38 8.58 5.15
CA ALA A 515 26.16 9.81 5.13
C ALA A 515 26.93 9.98 6.45
N ALA A 516 26.26 9.81 7.59
CA ALA A 516 26.89 9.84 8.91
C ALA A 516 27.95 8.75 9.07
N ALA A 517 27.64 7.50 8.71
CA ALA A 517 28.59 6.38 8.82
C ALA A 517 29.85 6.57 7.96
N HIS A 518 29.77 7.34 6.87
CA HIS A 518 30.87 7.59 5.94
C HIS A 518 31.45 9.01 6.01
N ASP A 519 31.12 9.77 7.05
CA ASP A 519 31.59 11.14 7.27
C ASP A 519 31.29 12.10 6.10
N LEU A 520 30.20 11.85 5.38
CA LEU A 520 29.74 12.66 4.26
C LEU A 520 28.89 13.82 4.79
N ARG A 521 29.34 15.05 4.51
CA ARG A 521 28.58 16.26 4.82
C ARG A 521 27.67 16.62 3.66
N ILE A 522 26.38 16.33 3.79
CA ILE A 522 25.36 16.59 2.78
C ILE A 522 24.26 17.42 3.44
N GLU A 523 23.94 18.57 2.85
CA GLU A 523 22.88 19.43 3.37
C GLU A 523 21.50 18.77 3.22
N PRO A 524 20.53 19.02 4.11
CA PRO A 524 19.21 18.37 4.08
C PRO A 524 18.49 18.48 2.73
N ARG A 525 18.60 19.65 2.08
CA ARG A 525 18.07 19.88 0.74
C ARG A 525 18.67 18.93 -0.29
N ASP A 526 19.99 18.73 -0.24
CA ASP A 526 20.70 17.88 -1.20
C ASP A 526 20.44 16.40 -0.91
N ILE A 527 20.30 16.02 0.38
CA ILE A 527 19.77 14.70 0.77
C ILE A 527 18.43 14.44 0.09
N ALA A 528 17.50 15.40 0.18
CA ALA A 528 16.18 15.25 -0.42
C ALA A 528 16.24 15.08 -1.95
N LEU A 529 17.10 15.85 -2.64
CA LEU A 529 17.29 15.74 -4.09
C LEU A 529 17.93 14.41 -4.51
N LEU A 530 18.91 13.92 -3.75
CA LEU A 530 19.52 12.61 -4.00
C LEU A 530 18.50 11.49 -3.78
N CYS A 531 17.68 11.56 -2.71
CA CYS A 531 16.59 10.62 -2.49
C CYS A 531 15.54 10.67 -3.62
N GLN A 532 15.19 11.86 -4.10
CA GLN A 532 14.29 11.98 -5.26
C GLN A 532 14.86 11.27 -6.51
N LYS A 533 16.19 11.32 -6.73
CA LYS A 533 16.85 10.56 -7.80
C LYS A 533 16.75 9.05 -7.57
N VAL A 534 16.83 8.57 -6.33
CA VAL A 534 16.61 7.15 -6.00
C VAL A 534 15.22 6.74 -6.46
N GLU A 535 14.18 7.47 -6.06
CA GLU A 535 12.79 7.13 -6.36
C GLU A 535 12.51 7.20 -7.88
N ASN A 536 12.96 8.28 -8.54
CA ASN A 536 12.73 8.50 -9.97
C ASN A 536 13.51 7.52 -10.86
N HIS A 537 14.79 7.30 -10.57
CA HIS A 537 15.68 6.60 -11.50
C HIS A 537 15.89 5.12 -11.13
N VAL A 538 16.09 4.81 -9.85
CA VAL A 538 16.35 3.44 -9.39
C VAL A 538 15.04 2.68 -9.18
N VAL A 539 14.10 3.24 -8.42
CA VAL A 539 12.79 2.61 -8.16
C VAL A 539 11.90 2.72 -9.41
N GLY A 540 11.96 3.85 -10.10
CA GLY A 540 11.18 4.11 -11.31
C GLY A 540 9.80 4.73 -11.06
N ALA A 541 9.59 5.35 -9.89
CA ALA A 541 8.35 6.07 -9.58
C ALA A 541 8.54 7.56 -9.93
N PRO A 542 7.70 8.16 -10.79
CA PRO A 542 7.95 9.48 -11.36
C PRO A 542 7.54 10.64 -10.44
N CYS A 543 7.94 10.62 -9.16
CA CYS A 543 7.53 11.59 -8.15
C CYS A 543 8.24 12.96 -8.29
N GLY A 544 7.64 14.00 -7.72
CA GLY A 544 8.34 15.25 -7.42
C GLY A 544 9.18 15.13 -6.14
N VAL A 545 9.68 16.27 -5.66
CA VAL A 545 10.66 16.37 -4.56
C VAL A 545 10.01 16.59 -3.19
N MET A 546 8.71 16.87 -3.18
CA MET A 546 7.95 17.37 -2.03
C MET A 546 8.06 16.45 -0.81
N ASP A 547 7.95 15.15 -1.05
CA ASP A 547 7.97 14.10 -0.04
C ASP A 547 9.33 14.04 0.69
N GLN A 548 10.41 13.95 -0.09
CA GLN A 548 11.78 13.92 0.40
C GLN A 548 12.16 15.22 1.11
N MET A 549 11.77 16.37 0.54
CA MET A 549 12.09 17.68 1.13
C MET A 549 11.41 17.85 2.48
N THR A 550 10.14 17.43 2.60
CA THR A 550 9.42 17.52 3.88
C THR A 550 10.02 16.59 4.92
N SER A 551 10.44 15.39 4.51
CA SER A 551 11.08 14.43 5.40
C SER A 551 12.44 14.91 5.89
N ALA A 552 13.23 15.59 5.04
CA ALA A 552 14.57 16.07 5.38
C ALA A 552 14.60 17.45 6.07
N CYS A 553 13.70 18.37 5.69
CA CYS A 553 13.75 19.79 6.08
C CYS A 553 12.55 20.24 6.95
N GLY A 554 11.58 19.36 7.18
CA GLY A 554 10.37 19.70 7.94
C GLY A 554 10.65 19.92 9.42
N GLU A 555 9.94 20.86 10.03
CA GLU A 555 9.98 21.11 11.47
C GLU A 555 8.62 20.84 12.13
N ALA A 556 8.66 20.51 13.41
CA ALA A 556 7.47 20.38 14.25
C ALA A 556 6.63 21.67 14.22
N ASN A 557 5.31 21.51 14.15
CA ASN A 557 4.32 22.59 14.28
C ASN A 557 4.41 23.67 13.20
N LYS A 558 5.07 23.37 12.07
CA LYS A 558 5.23 24.28 10.93
C LYS A 558 4.87 23.56 9.63
N LEU A 559 4.31 24.31 8.69
CA LEU A 559 4.18 23.87 7.31
C LEU A 559 5.43 24.29 6.55
N LEU A 560 6.09 23.34 5.91
CA LEU A 560 7.16 23.59 4.97
C LEU A 560 6.57 24.19 3.69
N ALA A 561 6.81 25.49 3.48
CA ALA A 561 6.49 26.17 2.24
C ALA A 561 7.68 26.06 1.30
N MET A 562 7.49 25.39 0.17
CA MET A 562 8.56 25.20 -0.81
C MET A 562 8.05 25.35 -2.25
N VAL A 563 8.90 25.87 -3.11
CA VAL A 563 8.69 25.83 -4.56
C VAL A 563 9.36 24.58 -5.09
N CYS A 564 8.60 23.66 -5.66
CA CYS A 564 9.12 22.35 -6.02
C CYS A 564 10.11 22.35 -7.20
N GLN A 565 10.21 23.46 -7.92
CA GLN A 565 11.20 23.70 -8.96
C GLN A 565 11.68 25.15 -8.87
N PRO A 566 12.94 25.44 -8.49
CA PRO A 566 14.11 24.56 -8.46
C PRO A 566 14.30 23.80 -7.12
N ALA A 567 13.23 23.34 -6.48
CA ALA A 567 13.26 22.67 -5.17
C ALA A 567 13.85 23.57 -4.09
N GLU A 568 13.21 24.71 -3.85
CA GLU A 568 13.65 25.73 -2.90
C GLU A 568 12.67 25.81 -1.73
N VAL A 569 13.18 25.59 -0.52
CA VAL A 569 12.43 25.88 0.72
C VAL A 569 12.37 27.39 0.88
N LYS A 570 11.16 27.95 0.87
CA LYS A 570 10.95 29.39 1.04
C LYS A 570 10.93 29.76 2.52
N GLU A 571 10.14 29.04 3.31
CA GLU A 571 10.00 29.29 4.74
C GLU A 571 9.31 28.12 5.45
N LEU A 572 9.34 28.16 6.78
CA LEU A 572 8.57 27.27 7.64
C LEU A 572 7.45 28.08 8.29
N VAL A 573 6.23 27.91 7.80
CA VAL A 573 5.04 28.67 8.23
C VAL A 573 4.51 28.08 9.54
N PRO A 574 4.51 28.81 10.67
CA PRO A 574 3.99 28.27 11.92
C PRO A 574 2.49 28.03 11.84
N ILE A 575 2.05 26.88 12.34
CA ILE A 575 0.64 26.54 12.45
C ILE A 575 0.08 27.27 13.68
N PRO A 576 -0.97 28.10 13.54
CA PRO A 576 -1.59 28.76 14.69
C PRO A 576 -2.07 27.76 15.74
N SER A 577 -1.90 28.07 17.02
CA SER A 577 -2.15 27.13 18.13
C SER A 577 -3.62 26.69 18.25
N HIS A 578 -4.56 27.49 17.74
CA HIS A 578 -5.99 27.17 17.70
C HIS A 578 -6.39 26.34 16.48
N ILE A 579 -5.47 26.00 15.58
CA ILE A 579 -5.71 25.18 14.38
C ILE A 579 -5.02 23.83 14.54
N ARG A 580 -5.67 22.77 14.05
CA ARG A 580 -5.12 21.40 14.00
C ARG A 580 -5.42 20.75 12.66
N PHE A 581 -4.49 19.90 12.22
CA PHE A 581 -4.64 19.03 11.06
C PHE A 581 -4.74 17.56 11.48
N TRP A 582 -5.57 16.78 10.79
CA TRP A 582 -5.66 15.32 10.94
C TRP A 582 -5.44 14.63 9.60
N GLY A 583 -4.80 13.46 9.62
CA GLY A 583 -4.78 12.55 8.47
C GLY A 583 -5.66 11.33 8.73
N LEU A 584 -6.62 11.10 7.85
CA LEU A 584 -7.55 9.97 7.93
C LEU A 584 -7.24 8.96 6.82
N ASP A 585 -6.90 7.72 7.19
CA ASP A 585 -6.69 6.64 6.22
C ASP A 585 -8.03 6.17 5.64
N SER A 586 -8.18 6.25 4.31
CA SER A 586 -9.35 5.71 3.59
C SER A 586 -9.41 4.19 3.61
N GLY A 587 -8.37 3.48 4.06
CA GLY A 587 -8.29 2.03 3.96
C GLY A 587 -7.98 1.54 2.55
N ILE A 588 -8.10 2.37 1.52
CA ILE A 588 -7.74 2.07 0.14
C ILE A 588 -6.22 2.24 -0.03
N ARG A 589 -5.54 1.20 -0.49
CA ARG A 589 -4.08 1.20 -0.73
C ARG A 589 -3.78 1.60 -2.17
N HIS A 590 -2.77 2.46 -2.35
CA HIS A 590 -2.13 2.68 -3.66
C HIS A 590 -0.63 2.46 -3.60
N SER A 591 -0.09 2.04 -4.73
CA SER A 591 1.30 2.29 -5.06
C SER A 591 1.40 3.69 -5.69
N VAL A 592 2.20 4.58 -5.11
CA VAL A 592 2.47 5.94 -5.62
C VAL A 592 3.11 5.90 -7.03
N GLY A 593 3.69 4.76 -7.44
CA GLY A 593 4.11 4.46 -8.81
C GLY A 593 3.01 3.92 -9.75
N GLY A 594 1.73 4.16 -9.46
CA GLY A 594 0.62 3.70 -10.30
C GLY A 594 0.62 4.35 -11.70
N THR A 595 0.00 3.68 -12.68
CA THR A 595 -0.13 4.18 -14.06
C THR A 595 -0.84 5.52 -14.17
N ASP A 596 -1.54 5.94 -13.11
CA ASP A 596 -2.50 7.05 -13.14
C ASP A 596 -1.79 8.37 -12.81
N TYR A 597 -1.04 8.45 -11.69
CA TYR A 597 -0.19 9.61 -11.37
C TYR A 597 0.80 9.94 -12.50
N GLY A 598 1.50 8.93 -13.03
CA GLY A 598 2.43 9.12 -14.15
C GLY A 598 1.75 9.65 -15.42
N SER A 599 0.48 9.31 -15.65
CA SER A 599 -0.28 9.83 -16.80
C SER A 599 -0.70 11.26 -16.63
N VAL A 600 -1.04 11.66 -15.41
CA VAL A 600 -1.37 13.05 -15.09
C VAL A 600 -0.14 13.94 -15.24
N ARG A 601 1.04 13.46 -14.78
CA ARG A 601 2.31 14.14 -15.05
C ARG A 601 2.56 14.31 -16.55
N ILE A 602 2.43 13.23 -17.33
CA ILE A 602 2.59 13.31 -18.80
C ILE A 602 1.60 14.34 -19.39
N GLY A 603 0.33 14.29 -19.00
CA GLY A 603 -0.70 15.22 -19.45
C GLY A 603 -0.38 16.69 -19.15
N ALA A 604 0.14 16.99 -17.95
CA ALA A 604 0.55 18.33 -17.56
C ALA A 604 1.73 18.84 -18.41
N PHE A 605 2.76 18.00 -18.62
CA PHE A 605 3.91 18.36 -19.46
C PHE A 605 3.53 18.51 -20.94
N MET A 606 2.63 17.67 -21.46
CA MET A 606 2.05 17.82 -22.80
C MET A 606 1.31 19.15 -22.93
N GLY A 607 0.48 19.52 -21.96
CA GLY A 607 -0.21 20.82 -21.96
C GLY A 607 0.74 22.01 -21.89
N ARG A 608 1.80 21.93 -21.07
CA ARG A 608 2.88 22.93 -21.06
C ARG A 608 3.49 23.11 -22.45
N ARG A 609 3.78 22.01 -23.15
CA ARG A 609 4.34 22.05 -24.52
C ARG A 609 3.38 22.72 -25.51
N MET A 610 2.08 22.43 -25.41
CA MET A 610 1.04 23.06 -26.24
C MET A 610 0.96 24.57 -25.98
N ILE A 611 0.97 24.99 -24.72
CA ILE A 611 0.95 26.42 -24.35
C ILE A 611 2.17 27.15 -24.92
N LYS A 612 3.38 26.59 -24.78
CA LYS A 612 4.61 27.18 -25.36
C LYS A 612 4.48 27.36 -26.87
N SER A 613 3.92 26.37 -27.55
CA SER A 613 3.70 26.41 -29.00
C SER A 613 2.71 27.50 -29.41
N GLU A 614 1.58 27.60 -28.71
CA GLU A 614 0.56 28.62 -28.98
C GLU A 614 1.08 30.03 -28.68
N ALA A 615 1.76 30.22 -27.55
CA ALA A 615 2.40 31.49 -27.20
C ALA A 615 3.42 31.94 -28.25
N SER A 616 4.22 31.00 -28.78
CA SER A 616 5.18 31.28 -29.86
C SER A 616 4.48 31.69 -31.17
N SER A 617 3.32 31.07 -31.48
CA SER A 617 2.51 31.45 -32.64
C SER A 617 1.95 32.86 -32.48
N LEU A 618 1.32 33.16 -31.35
CA LEU A 618 0.76 34.48 -31.04
C LEU A 618 1.84 35.58 -31.03
N LEU A 619 3.03 35.27 -30.52
CA LEU A 619 4.18 36.16 -30.54
C LEU A 619 4.62 36.47 -31.98
N SER A 620 4.62 35.45 -32.86
CA SER A 620 4.99 35.62 -34.27
C SER A 620 3.95 36.46 -35.01
N ASP A 621 2.66 36.24 -34.77
CA ASP A 621 1.56 37.01 -35.36
C ASP A 621 1.61 38.49 -34.91
N SER A 622 1.93 38.72 -33.63
CA SER A 622 2.03 40.07 -33.06
C SER A 622 3.24 40.86 -33.59
N LEU A 623 4.36 40.18 -33.86
CA LEU A 623 5.56 40.80 -34.44
C LEU A 623 5.46 40.99 -35.96
N GLY A 624 4.70 40.12 -36.66
CA GLY A 624 4.48 40.20 -38.11
C GLY A 624 3.57 41.36 -38.56
N GLY A 625 2.86 42.00 -37.63
CA GLY A 625 2.01 43.17 -37.90
C GLY A 625 2.71 44.54 -37.84
N ILE A 626 4.00 44.60 -37.50
CA ILE A 626 4.74 45.87 -37.35
C ILE A 626 5.50 46.17 -38.65
N GLU A 627 5.03 47.14 -39.44
CA GLU A 627 5.78 47.62 -40.62
C GLU A 627 7.09 48.33 -40.20
N PRO A 628 8.19 48.24 -40.98
CA PRO A 628 9.50 48.79 -40.62
C PRO A 628 9.58 50.32 -40.45
N GLN A 629 8.49 51.05 -40.70
CA GLN A 629 8.49 52.53 -40.69
C GLN A 629 8.09 53.15 -39.34
N GLN A 630 7.68 52.37 -38.34
CA GLN A 630 7.31 52.90 -37.00
C GLN A 630 8.33 52.66 -35.88
N VAL A 631 9.47 52.00 -36.17
CA VAL A 631 10.50 51.68 -35.17
C VAL A 631 11.28 52.93 -34.68
N GLY A 632 11.11 54.09 -35.34
CA GLY A 632 11.81 55.33 -35.01
C GLY A 632 11.10 56.31 -34.06
N LYS A 633 9.86 56.03 -33.62
CA LYS A 633 9.09 56.90 -32.72
C LYS A 633 8.20 56.09 -31.77
N MET A 634 8.80 55.26 -30.91
CA MET A 634 8.11 54.81 -29.70
C MET A 634 8.62 55.65 -28.53
N THR A 635 7.75 56.53 -28.03
CA THR A 635 7.93 57.18 -26.73
C THR A 635 7.53 56.20 -25.61
N PRO A 636 8.05 56.35 -24.37
CA PRO A 636 7.83 55.39 -23.28
C PRO A 636 6.38 55.26 -22.75
N ASP A 637 5.40 55.91 -23.39
CA ASP A 637 4.01 56.03 -22.92
C ASP A 637 3.05 54.99 -23.56
N ASP A 638 3.52 54.14 -24.49
CA ASP A 638 2.76 53.01 -25.07
C ASP A 638 2.96 51.72 -24.24
N SER A 639 2.75 51.80 -22.93
CA SER A 639 3.21 50.79 -21.96
C SER A 639 2.46 49.44 -21.95
N ASP A 640 1.29 49.33 -22.59
CA ASP A 640 0.41 48.15 -22.46
C ASP A 640 0.66 47.08 -23.56
N GLU A 641 0.91 47.50 -24.81
CA GLU A 641 1.23 46.56 -25.91
C GLU A 641 2.62 45.94 -25.78
N GLY A 642 3.62 46.72 -25.33
CA GLY A 642 4.96 46.23 -25.06
C GLY A 642 5.01 45.19 -23.93
N HIS A 643 4.18 45.37 -22.90
CA HIS A 643 4.05 44.43 -21.79
C HIS A 643 3.41 43.10 -22.24
N GLY A 644 2.40 43.15 -23.11
CA GLY A 644 1.80 41.95 -23.69
C GLY A 644 2.79 41.07 -24.45
N ILE A 645 3.65 41.68 -25.27
CA ILE A 645 4.71 40.97 -26.03
C ILE A 645 5.75 40.34 -25.09
N GLU A 646 6.15 41.03 -24.04
CA GLU A 646 7.12 40.51 -23.05
C GLU A 646 6.58 39.29 -22.30
N ILE A 647 5.30 39.32 -21.91
CA ILE A 647 4.69 38.17 -21.24
C ILE A 647 4.56 37.00 -22.21
N LEU A 648 4.18 37.23 -23.48
CA LEU A 648 4.15 36.17 -24.50
C LEU A 648 5.52 35.54 -24.75
N LYS A 649 6.60 36.32 -24.72
CA LYS A 649 7.98 35.78 -24.77
C LYS A 649 8.27 34.86 -23.59
N THR A 650 7.84 35.25 -22.40
CA THR A 650 7.99 34.44 -21.18
C THR A 650 7.16 33.14 -21.26
N GLU A 651 5.94 33.21 -21.78
CA GLU A 651 5.06 32.04 -21.99
C GLU A 651 5.56 31.11 -23.11
N ALA A 652 6.21 31.64 -24.14
CA ALA A 652 6.88 30.85 -25.17
C ALA A 652 8.06 30.04 -24.61
N LEU A 653 8.73 30.58 -23.57
CA LEU A 653 9.84 29.93 -22.87
C LEU A 653 9.40 29.17 -21.61
N LEU A 654 8.11 29.15 -21.29
CA LEU A 654 7.55 28.64 -20.03
C LEU A 654 8.22 27.35 -19.51
N ASP A 655 8.86 27.47 -18.36
CA ASP A 655 9.49 26.33 -17.68
C ASP A 655 8.48 25.58 -16.82
N TYR A 656 7.57 26.30 -16.14
CA TYR A 656 6.65 25.73 -15.16
C TYR A 656 5.24 26.25 -15.37
N LEU A 657 4.25 25.36 -15.28
CA LEU A 657 2.84 25.72 -15.52
C LEU A 657 2.36 26.76 -14.50
N CYS A 658 2.80 26.68 -13.24
CA CYS A 658 2.44 27.63 -12.18
C CYS A 658 2.82 29.08 -12.47
N ASN A 659 3.72 29.34 -13.43
CA ASN A 659 4.13 30.70 -13.79
C ASN A 659 3.08 31.44 -14.64
N ILE A 660 2.04 30.74 -15.11
CA ILE A 660 0.89 31.36 -15.78
C ILE A 660 -0.16 31.74 -14.73
N SER A 661 -0.65 32.98 -14.77
CA SER A 661 -1.79 33.37 -13.95
C SER A 661 -3.10 32.68 -14.41
N THR A 662 -4.00 32.42 -13.47
CA THR A 662 -5.33 31.83 -13.75
C THR A 662 -6.12 32.61 -14.81
N HIS A 663 -6.12 33.95 -14.74
CA HIS A 663 -6.77 34.81 -15.73
C HIS A 663 -6.18 34.63 -17.14
N ARG A 664 -4.84 34.67 -17.28
CA ARG A 664 -4.19 34.49 -18.59
C ARG A 664 -4.50 33.10 -19.17
N TYR A 665 -4.46 32.06 -18.34
CA TYR A 665 -4.81 30.71 -18.77
C TYR A 665 -6.24 30.61 -19.31
N GLU A 666 -7.22 31.16 -18.60
CA GLU A 666 -8.64 31.13 -19.01
C GLU A 666 -8.92 31.93 -20.27
N CYS A 667 -8.29 33.10 -20.41
CA CYS A 667 -8.49 33.97 -21.56
C CYS A 667 -7.89 33.39 -22.85
N LEU A 668 -6.67 32.84 -22.78
CA LEU A 668 -5.88 32.52 -23.97
C LEU A 668 -5.80 31.03 -24.30
N TYR A 669 -5.72 30.16 -23.29
CA TYR A 669 -5.31 28.77 -23.49
C TYR A 669 -6.41 27.74 -23.24
N THR A 670 -7.34 27.96 -22.30
CA THR A 670 -8.38 26.98 -21.95
C THR A 670 -9.17 26.44 -23.16
N LYS A 671 -9.48 27.31 -24.13
CA LYS A 671 -10.24 26.95 -25.35
C LYS A 671 -9.39 26.27 -26.43
N LYS A 672 -8.07 26.40 -26.35
CA LYS A 672 -7.11 25.87 -27.33
C LYS A 672 -6.60 24.48 -26.97
N LEU A 673 -6.67 24.12 -25.69
CA LEU A 673 -6.26 22.80 -25.21
C LEU A 673 -7.39 21.77 -25.38
N PRO A 674 -7.10 20.58 -25.96
CA PRO A 674 -8.07 19.49 -26.02
C PRO A 674 -8.28 18.89 -24.62
N GLU A 675 -9.41 18.20 -24.42
CA GLU A 675 -9.63 17.43 -23.19
C GLU A 675 -8.65 16.26 -23.08
N CYS A 676 -8.42 15.54 -24.19
CA CYS A 676 -7.47 14.45 -24.30
C CYS A 676 -6.82 14.38 -25.68
N ILE A 677 -5.67 13.69 -25.78
CA ILE A 677 -4.95 13.43 -27.02
C ILE A 677 -4.27 12.06 -26.97
N SER A 678 -4.12 11.38 -28.10
CA SER A 678 -3.32 10.16 -28.17
C SER A 678 -1.82 10.47 -28.13
N GLY A 679 -1.01 9.56 -27.58
CA GLY A 679 0.44 9.69 -27.57
C GLY A 679 1.01 9.81 -28.99
N GLU A 680 0.53 9.00 -29.94
CA GLU A 680 0.94 9.05 -31.34
C GLU A 680 0.65 10.42 -32.01
N GLU A 681 -0.55 10.95 -31.83
CA GLU A 681 -0.94 12.26 -32.38
C GLU A 681 -0.09 13.38 -31.76
N PHE A 682 0.12 13.34 -30.44
CA PHE A 682 0.96 14.32 -29.76
C PHE A 682 2.40 14.29 -30.27
N LEU A 683 3.01 13.10 -30.36
CA LEU A 683 4.39 12.93 -30.83
C LEU A 683 4.55 13.36 -32.29
N THR A 684 3.55 13.12 -33.14
CA THR A 684 3.55 13.58 -34.54
C THR A 684 3.57 15.11 -34.63
N LYS A 685 2.85 15.79 -33.73
CA LYS A 685 2.71 17.26 -33.77
C LYS A 685 3.81 18.00 -33.02
N TYR A 686 4.27 17.47 -31.88
CA TYR A 686 5.15 18.19 -30.94
C TYR A 686 6.50 17.51 -30.68
N LEU A 687 6.72 16.30 -31.22
CA LEU A 687 7.89 15.44 -31.03
C LEU A 687 8.04 14.84 -29.63
N ASP A 688 7.96 15.65 -28.57
CA ASP A 688 8.08 15.25 -27.16
C ASP A 688 7.41 16.26 -26.20
N HIS A 689 7.38 15.93 -24.91
CA HIS A 689 6.78 16.74 -23.83
C HIS A 689 7.81 17.40 -22.89
N ASN A 690 9.11 17.18 -23.12
CA ASN A 690 10.22 17.73 -22.33
C ASN A 690 10.16 17.38 -20.83
N ASP A 691 9.79 16.14 -20.48
CA ASP A 691 9.99 15.58 -19.13
C ASP A 691 11.10 14.53 -19.17
N VAL A 692 12.07 14.64 -18.27
CA VAL A 692 13.22 13.70 -18.20
C VAL A 692 12.90 12.41 -17.45
N VAL A 693 11.74 12.35 -16.77
CA VAL A 693 11.37 11.22 -15.89
C VAL A 693 10.35 10.30 -16.56
N THR A 694 9.44 10.84 -17.37
CA THR A 694 8.35 10.07 -18.00
C THR A 694 8.53 9.92 -19.50
N ILE A 695 7.98 8.84 -20.05
CA ILE A 695 8.00 8.54 -21.50
C ILE A 695 6.55 8.43 -21.98
N ILE A 696 6.26 9.04 -23.12
CA ILE A 696 4.95 8.95 -23.77
C ILE A 696 4.80 7.57 -24.41
N ASP A 697 3.72 6.87 -24.08
CA ASP A 697 3.31 5.66 -24.79
C ASP A 697 2.45 6.08 -26.01
N PRO A 698 2.90 5.83 -27.26
CA PRO A 698 2.15 6.20 -28.45
C PRO A 698 0.74 5.60 -28.49
N LYS A 699 0.53 4.44 -27.87
CA LYS A 699 -0.74 3.70 -27.90
C LYS A 699 -1.73 4.17 -26.84
N ARG A 700 -1.32 5.06 -25.94
CA ARG A 700 -2.15 5.52 -24.83
C ARG A 700 -2.74 6.90 -25.11
N THR A 701 -3.96 7.12 -24.66
CA THR A 701 -4.60 8.45 -24.63
C THR A 701 -4.38 9.10 -23.27
N TYR A 702 -4.02 10.38 -23.29
CA TYR A 702 -3.74 11.18 -22.10
C TYR A 702 -4.75 12.32 -21.96
N ALA A 703 -5.22 12.56 -20.74
CA ALA A 703 -5.95 13.79 -20.42
C ALA A 703 -4.97 14.96 -20.42
N ILE A 704 -5.37 16.10 -20.99
CA ILE A 704 -4.50 17.27 -21.13
C ILE A 704 -5.00 18.42 -20.27
N LYS A 705 -6.25 18.82 -20.47
CA LYS A 705 -6.77 20.06 -19.90
C LYS A 705 -6.76 20.09 -18.37
N ALA A 706 -7.35 19.10 -17.70
CA ALA A 706 -7.38 19.04 -16.24
C ALA A 706 -5.96 18.97 -15.61
N PRO A 707 -5.06 18.06 -16.06
CA PRO A 707 -3.67 18.05 -15.59
C PRO A 707 -2.89 19.34 -15.83
N THR A 708 -3.21 20.09 -16.89
CA THR A 708 -2.58 21.40 -17.18
C THR A 708 -3.13 22.50 -16.27
N LYS A 709 -4.45 22.49 -16.06
CA LYS A 709 -5.16 23.47 -15.24
C LYS A 709 -4.80 23.35 -13.77
N HIS A 710 -4.64 22.12 -13.27
CA HIS A 710 -4.45 21.87 -11.85
C HIS A 710 -3.27 22.65 -11.25
N PRO A 711 -2.02 22.57 -11.75
CA PRO A 711 -0.89 23.31 -11.19
C PRO A 711 -1.04 24.83 -11.19
N ILE A 712 -1.69 25.39 -12.22
CA ILE A 712 -1.93 26.83 -12.37
C ILE A 712 -2.82 27.34 -11.24
N TYR A 713 -3.94 26.66 -11.04
CA TYR A 713 -4.90 27.02 -10.01
C TYR A 713 -4.44 26.62 -8.61
N GLU A 714 -3.72 25.51 -8.49
CA GLU A 714 -3.21 25.03 -7.21
C GLU A 714 -2.18 25.98 -6.63
N ASN A 715 -1.30 26.57 -7.46
CA ASN A 715 -0.36 27.58 -6.99
C ASN A 715 -1.09 28.77 -6.36
N PHE A 716 -2.13 29.28 -7.02
CA PHE A 716 -2.97 30.35 -6.47
C PHE A 716 -3.66 29.93 -5.16
N ARG A 717 -4.22 28.72 -5.10
CA ARG A 717 -4.87 28.20 -3.89
C ARG A 717 -3.89 28.08 -2.72
N VAL A 718 -2.66 27.62 -2.97
CA VAL A 718 -1.62 27.46 -1.95
C VAL A 718 -1.17 28.82 -1.42
N GLU A 719 -0.95 29.80 -2.30
CA GLU A 719 -0.62 31.18 -1.89
C GLU A 719 -1.74 31.82 -1.07
N ALA A 720 -2.99 31.67 -1.50
CA ALA A 720 -4.17 32.15 -0.77
C ALA A 720 -4.31 31.44 0.58
N PHE A 721 -4.14 30.12 0.63
CA PHE A 721 -4.21 29.33 1.85
C PHE A 721 -3.13 29.77 2.84
N LYS A 722 -1.89 29.94 2.39
CA LYS A 722 -0.78 30.43 3.21
C LYS A 722 -1.09 31.80 3.82
N ALA A 723 -1.54 32.75 2.99
CA ALA A 723 -1.89 34.09 3.45
C ALA A 723 -3.01 34.06 4.50
N LEU A 724 -4.06 33.29 4.25
CA LEU A 724 -5.18 33.12 5.17
C LEU A 724 -4.78 32.41 6.46
N LEU A 725 -3.92 31.39 6.40
CA LEU A 725 -3.51 30.61 7.58
C LEU A 725 -2.87 31.50 8.65
N THR A 726 -2.04 32.46 8.22
CA THR A 726 -1.41 33.42 9.13
C THR A 726 -2.38 34.46 9.72
N ALA A 727 -3.50 34.72 9.04
CA ALA A 727 -4.47 35.76 9.42
C ALA A 727 -5.76 35.22 10.06
N ALA A 728 -6.01 33.90 9.98
CA ALA A 728 -7.27 33.29 10.35
C ALA A 728 -7.49 33.26 11.87
N GLN A 729 -8.39 34.12 12.33
CA GLN A 729 -8.86 34.20 13.72
C GLN A 729 -10.37 33.95 13.83
N THR A 730 -11.11 34.17 12.74
CA THR A 730 -12.57 34.00 12.71
C THR A 730 -12.99 32.72 11.99
N ASP A 731 -14.19 32.24 12.30
CA ASP A 731 -14.83 31.10 11.66
C ASP A 731 -14.95 31.26 10.15
N GLU A 732 -15.26 32.47 9.68
CA GLU A 732 -15.39 32.77 8.25
C GLU A 732 -14.04 32.59 7.52
N GLN A 733 -12.95 33.02 8.15
CA GLN A 733 -11.60 32.83 7.61
C GLN A 733 -11.19 31.35 7.62
N LEU A 734 -11.52 30.62 8.69
CA LEU A 734 -11.26 29.18 8.80
C LEU A 734 -12.08 28.38 7.78
N CYS A 735 -13.36 28.72 7.57
CA CYS A 735 -14.19 28.17 6.51
C CYS A 735 -13.59 28.47 5.12
N SER A 736 -13.04 29.67 4.90
CA SER A 736 -12.39 30.03 3.63
C SER A 736 -11.13 29.20 3.37
N LEU A 737 -10.34 28.91 4.42
CA LEU A 737 -9.21 27.97 4.31
C LEU A 737 -9.67 26.57 3.91
N GLY A 738 -10.71 26.08 4.56
CA GLY A 738 -11.25 24.76 4.29
C GLY A 738 -11.88 24.63 2.90
N GLU A 739 -12.52 25.68 2.40
CA GLU A 739 -13.03 25.76 1.03
C GLU A 739 -11.91 25.61 -0.01
N LEU A 740 -10.73 26.19 0.23
CA LEU A 740 -9.57 25.99 -0.64
C LEU A 740 -9.11 24.51 -0.64
N MET A 741 -9.20 23.81 0.49
CA MET A 741 -8.92 22.37 0.56
C MET A 741 -9.94 21.58 -0.26
N TYR A 742 -11.23 21.85 -0.15
CA TYR A 742 -12.25 21.18 -0.96
C TYR A 742 -12.04 21.42 -2.46
N GLN A 743 -11.73 22.66 -2.86
CA GLN A 743 -11.41 22.98 -4.26
C GLN A 743 -10.18 22.25 -4.78
N CYS A 744 -9.14 22.11 -3.95
CA CYS A 744 -7.99 21.28 -4.26
C CYS A 744 -8.42 19.82 -4.50
N HIS A 745 -9.23 19.24 -3.60
CA HIS A 745 -9.72 17.87 -3.74
C HIS A 745 -10.53 17.66 -5.03
N TYR A 746 -11.46 18.56 -5.37
CA TYR A 746 -12.21 18.46 -6.62
C TYR A 746 -11.32 18.58 -7.85
N SER A 747 -10.34 19.49 -7.84
CA SER A 747 -9.36 19.61 -8.92
C SER A 747 -8.50 18.34 -9.07
N TYR A 748 -8.24 17.66 -7.97
CA TYR A 748 -7.56 16.37 -7.92
C TYR A 748 -8.39 15.26 -8.59
N ASN A 749 -9.69 15.25 -8.33
CA ASN A 749 -10.64 14.30 -8.92
C ASN A 749 -10.82 14.54 -10.43
N GLU A 750 -10.84 15.80 -10.87
CA GLU A 750 -10.86 16.16 -12.31
C GLU A 750 -9.63 15.64 -13.06
N CYS A 751 -8.48 15.51 -12.39
CA CYS A 751 -7.29 14.88 -12.97
C CYS A 751 -7.38 13.35 -13.08
N GLY A 752 -8.46 12.74 -12.59
CA GLY A 752 -8.64 11.28 -12.56
C GLY A 752 -7.91 10.58 -11.43
N LEU A 753 -7.52 11.32 -10.37
CA LEU A 753 -6.81 10.77 -9.21
C LEU A 753 -7.70 10.71 -7.95
N GLY A 754 -9.01 10.89 -8.10
CA GLY A 754 -9.96 10.67 -7.01
C GLY A 754 -10.16 9.19 -6.67
N SER A 755 -10.89 8.93 -5.59
CA SER A 755 -11.32 7.58 -5.24
C SER A 755 -12.58 7.61 -4.39
N ASP A 756 -13.47 6.64 -4.56
CA ASP A 756 -14.71 6.55 -3.79
C ASP A 756 -14.47 6.65 -2.27
N GLY A 757 -13.37 6.11 -1.77
CA GLY A 757 -13.06 6.13 -0.34
C GLY A 757 -12.59 7.49 0.17
N THR A 758 -11.72 8.16 -0.56
CA THR A 758 -11.27 9.51 -0.20
C THR A 758 -12.39 10.53 -0.38
N ASP A 759 -13.14 10.44 -1.47
CA ASP A 759 -14.23 11.36 -1.79
C ASP A 759 -15.32 11.27 -0.72
N ARG A 760 -15.65 10.06 -0.29
CA ARG A 760 -16.62 9.85 0.79
C ARG A 760 -16.12 10.36 2.14
N LEU A 761 -14.85 10.17 2.48
CA LEU A 761 -14.28 10.74 3.71
C LEU A 761 -14.33 12.27 3.69
N VAL A 762 -13.99 12.90 2.56
CA VAL A 762 -14.09 14.35 2.39
C VAL A 762 -15.54 14.81 2.54
N ASN A 763 -16.49 14.11 1.92
CA ASN A 763 -17.92 14.40 2.04
C ASN A 763 -18.43 14.25 3.48
N LEU A 764 -18.00 13.23 4.23
CA LEU A 764 -18.37 13.07 5.63
C LEU A 764 -17.87 14.23 6.49
N VAL A 765 -16.66 14.73 6.24
CA VAL A 765 -16.14 15.92 6.95
C VAL A 765 -16.97 17.15 6.58
N GLN A 766 -17.33 17.33 5.31
CA GLN A 766 -18.14 18.43 4.85
C GLN A 766 -19.57 18.38 5.43
N GLU A 767 -20.18 17.20 5.49
CA GLU A 767 -21.46 16.97 6.17
C GLU A 767 -21.36 17.33 7.65
N MET A 768 -20.29 16.91 8.34
CA MET A 768 -20.06 17.26 9.74
C MET A 768 -19.92 18.77 9.95
N GLN A 769 -19.17 19.46 9.10
CA GLN A 769 -19.04 20.92 9.12
C GLN A 769 -20.39 21.64 8.96
N HIS A 770 -21.27 21.12 8.10
CA HIS A 770 -22.61 21.69 7.87
C HIS A 770 -23.68 21.19 8.84
N SER A 771 -23.41 20.11 9.58
CA SER A 771 -24.32 19.54 10.56
C SER A 771 -24.46 20.48 11.76
N LYS A 772 -25.59 21.19 11.83
CA LYS A 772 -25.97 22.00 13.00
C LYS A 772 -26.43 21.07 14.12
N SER A 773 -25.51 20.55 14.92
CA SER A 773 -25.87 19.77 16.12
C SER A 773 -24.88 20.01 17.27
N TYR A 774 -25.08 21.05 18.07
CA TYR A 774 -25.87 21.07 19.31
C TYR A 774 -25.82 22.50 19.89
N GLN A 775 -26.68 22.74 20.87
CA GLN A 775 -26.91 24.01 21.55
C GLN A 775 -25.59 24.75 21.86
N ASP A 776 -25.43 25.94 21.28
CA ASP A 776 -24.32 26.88 21.56
C ASP A 776 -22.93 26.47 20.99
N GLY A 777 -22.62 26.72 19.70
CA GLY A 777 -21.23 26.58 19.25
C GLY A 777 -20.96 26.60 17.74
N SER A 778 -19.99 27.44 17.36
CA SER A 778 -19.32 27.53 16.06
C SER A 778 -18.83 26.20 15.45
N ALA A 779 -18.82 26.09 14.11
CA ALA A 779 -18.30 24.92 13.37
C ALA A 779 -16.86 24.57 13.79
N SER A 780 -16.54 23.29 14.00
CA SER A 780 -15.24 22.86 14.56
C SER A 780 -14.28 22.27 13.52
N LEU A 781 -14.81 21.62 12.48
CA LEU A 781 -14.08 21.20 11.28
C LEU A 781 -14.40 22.16 10.14
N PHE A 782 -13.42 22.45 9.28
CA PHE A 782 -13.58 23.49 8.26
C PHE A 782 -13.31 23.02 6.83
N GLY A 783 -12.50 21.98 6.64
CA GLY A 783 -12.15 21.51 5.30
C GLY A 783 -11.42 20.18 5.28
N ALA A 784 -11.47 19.52 4.12
CA ALA A 784 -10.76 18.26 3.90
C ALA A 784 -10.32 18.09 2.44
N LYS A 785 -9.22 17.37 2.23
CA LYS A 785 -8.77 16.94 0.89
C LYS A 785 -7.96 15.66 0.93
N ILE A 786 -7.92 14.95 -0.18
CA ILE A 786 -6.96 13.88 -0.41
C ILE A 786 -5.50 14.38 -0.23
N THR A 787 -4.61 13.52 0.25
CA THR A 787 -3.15 13.78 0.41
C THR A 787 -2.34 12.75 -0.38
N GLY A 788 -1.17 13.17 -0.87
CA GLY A 788 -0.20 12.30 -1.55
C GLY A 788 -0.43 12.24 -3.06
N GLY A 789 -0.12 11.10 -3.69
CA GLY A 789 -0.18 10.90 -5.14
C GLY A 789 -1.53 10.44 -5.71
N GLY A 790 -2.55 10.28 -4.86
CA GLY A 790 -3.91 10.03 -5.31
C GLY A 790 -4.36 8.58 -5.42
N SER A 791 -5.53 8.44 -6.04
CA SER A 791 -6.30 7.21 -6.29
C SER A 791 -6.80 6.51 -5.03
N GLY A 792 -6.60 7.12 -3.85
CA GLY A 792 -7.02 6.75 -2.50
C GLY A 792 -5.93 7.13 -1.48
N GLY A 793 -5.64 6.30 -0.46
CA GLY A 793 -4.67 6.66 0.58
C GLY A 793 -5.32 7.44 1.73
N SER A 794 -4.83 8.63 2.06
CA SER A 794 -5.29 9.41 3.22
C SER A 794 -5.99 10.73 2.81
N VAL A 795 -6.76 11.27 3.74
CA VAL A 795 -7.42 12.59 3.65
C VAL A 795 -6.87 13.50 4.76
N CYS A 796 -6.37 14.67 4.39
CA CYS A 796 -6.00 15.74 5.30
C CYS A 796 -7.25 16.55 5.67
N VAL A 797 -7.47 16.81 6.96
CA VAL A 797 -8.60 17.56 7.50
C VAL A 797 -8.08 18.72 8.34
N ILE A 798 -8.70 19.90 8.22
CA ILE A 798 -8.42 21.09 9.07
C ILE A 798 -9.61 21.37 9.99
N GLY A 799 -9.31 21.79 11.22
CA GLY A 799 -10.29 22.08 12.26
C GLY A 799 -9.67 22.85 13.42
N ARG A 800 -10.48 23.19 14.43
CA ARG A 800 -9.99 23.82 15.66
C ARG A 800 -9.18 22.83 16.49
N ASN A 801 -8.15 23.32 17.15
CA ASN A 801 -7.43 22.58 18.16
C ASN A 801 -8.26 22.49 19.46
N CYS A 802 -9.33 21.68 19.46
CA CYS A 802 -10.19 21.46 20.62
C CYS A 802 -10.72 20.02 20.71
N ILE A 803 -11.30 19.69 21.86
CA ILE A 803 -11.87 18.36 22.14
C ILE A 803 -13.02 18.04 21.18
N GLN A 804 -13.89 19.02 20.92
CA GLN A 804 -15.03 18.85 20.00
C GLN A 804 -14.59 18.37 18.61
N SER A 805 -13.57 18.99 18.02
CA SER A 805 -13.06 18.56 16.71
C SER A 805 -12.50 17.14 16.74
N THR A 806 -11.88 16.74 17.85
CA THR A 806 -11.39 15.37 18.03
C THR A 806 -12.54 14.36 18.10
N GLU A 807 -13.64 14.69 18.79
CA GLU A 807 -14.84 13.86 18.85
C GLU A 807 -15.54 13.75 17.48
N GLU A 808 -15.65 14.86 16.75
CA GLU A 808 -16.21 14.88 15.39
C GLU A 808 -15.39 14.01 14.43
N ILE A 809 -14.07 14.06 14.51
CA ILE A 809 -13.19 13.16 13.74
C ILE A 809 -13.43 11.69 14.08
N GLN A 810 -13.67 11.35 15.36
CA GLN A 810 -14.00 9.97 15.73
C GLN A 810 -15.36 9.54 15.17
N LYS A 811 -16.36 10.44 15.13
CA LYS A 811 -17.64 10.18 14.46
C LYS A 811 -17.46 9.92 12.97
N VAL A 812 -16.72 10.78 12.25
CA VAL A 812 -16.37 10.58 10.83
C VAL A 812 -15.75 9.21 10.60
N LYS A 813 -14.84 8.77 11.46
CA LYS A 813 -14.20 7.45 11.36
C LYS A 813 -15.17 6.29 11.59
N ILE A 814 -16.11 6.43 12.53
CA ILE A 814 -17.15 5.43 12.79
C ILE A 814 -18.09 5.34 11.58
N ASP A 815 -18.55 6.48 11.07
CA ASP A 815 -19.45 6.54 9.93
C ASP A 815 -18.78 5.99 8.67
N TRP A 816 -17.52 6.35 8.40
CA TRP A 816 -16.71 5.78 7.34
C TRP A 816 -16.61 4.25 7.44
N ALA A 817 -16.33 3.74 8.63
CA ALA A 817 -16.26 2.30 8.87
C ALA A 817 -17.59 1.59 8.58
N LEU A 818 -18.71 2.12 9.09
CA LEU A 818 -20.06 1.60 8.82
C LEU A 818 -20.40 1.66 7.32
N SER A 819 -19.91 2.69 6.65
CA SER A 819 -20.03 2.93 5.21
C SER A 819 -19.44 1.79 4.36
N ILE A 820 -18.27 1.26 4.77
CA ILE A 820 -17.62 0.13 4.11
C ILE A 820 -18.46 -1.14 4.27
N PHE A 821 -19.00 -1.38 5.48
CA PHE A 821 -19.80 -2.57 5.77
C PHE A 821 -21.05 -2.66 4.89
N ASN A 822 -21.76 -1.56 4.70
CA ASN A 822 -22.96 -1.53 3.86
C ASN A 822 -22.67 -1.80 2.37
N PHE A 823 -21.45 -1.53 1.89
CA PHE A 823 -21.06 -1.69 0.49
C PHE A 823 -20.64 -3.13 0.13
N THR A 824 -20.14 -3.92 1.10
CA THR A 824 -19.69 -5.30 0.85
C THR A 824 -20.81 -6.30 0.56
N GLY A 825 -22.08 -5.89 0.55
CA GLY A 825 -23.22 -6.64 -0.01
C GLY A 825 -23.52 -8.02 0.61
N ASN A 826 -22.75 -8.46 1.60
CA ASN A 826 -22.86 -9.77 2.22
C ASN A 826 -23.31 -9.67 3.69
N LEU A 827 -24.35 -8.87 3.95
CA LEU A 827 -25.27 -9.11 5.07
C LEU A 827 -26.52 -8.24 4.91
N ILE A 828 -27.51 -8.72 4.15
CA ILE A 828 -28.89 -8.27 4.34
C ILE A 828 -29.39 -8.94 5.63
N VAL A 829 -28.94 -8.44 6.78
CA VAL A 829 -29.53 -8.77 8.07
C VAL A 829 -29.77 -7.45 8.82
N HIS A 830 -30.99 -6.95 8.61
CA HIS A 830 -31.72 -6.01 9.46
C HIS A 830 -31.04 -4.66 9.78
N THR A 831 -31.24 -3.70 8.87
CA THR A 831 -31.22 -2.25 9.11
C THR A 831 -32.11 -1.80 10.28
N SER A 832 -33.04 -2.64 10.76
CA SER A 832 -33.86 -2.37 11.95
C SER A 832 -33.16 -2.66 13.29
N LEU A 833 -32.10 -3.49 13.31
CA LEU A 833 -31.41 -3.87 14.55
C LEU A 833 -30.42 -2.79 15.01
N TRP A 834 -29.75 -2.14 14.06
CA TRP A 834 -28.80 -1.05 14.34
C TRP A 834 -29.50 0.26 14.72
N ARG A 835 -30.71 0.54 14.20
CA ARG A 835 -31.54 1.65 14.70
C ARG A 835 -32.03 1.45 16.15
N ARG A 836 -32.04 0.21 16.66
CA ARG A 836 -32.32 -0.08 18.07
C ARG A 836 -31.07 0.09 18.94
N LEU A 837 -29.91 -0.38 18.48
CA LEU A 837 -28.63 -0.17 19.20
C LEU A 837 -28.23 1.32 19.28
N ALA A 838 -28.55 2.13 18.26
CA ALA A 838 -28.37 3.58 18.31
C ALA A 838 -29.32 4.27 19.29
N LYS A 839 -30.53 3.71 19.52
CA LYS A 839 -31.46 4.18 20.55
C LYS A 839 -31.09 3.73 21.96
N ASP A 840 -30.42 2.60 22.10
CA ASP A 840 -30.01 2.08 23.42
C ASP A 840 -28.78 2.82 23.99
N GLN A 841 -27.97 3.51 23.17
CA GLN A 841 -26.91 4.43 23.65
C GLN A 841 -27.41 5.82 24.06
N GLU A 842 -28.64 6.23 23.67
CA GLU A 842 -29.28 7.44 24.20
C GLU A 842 -29.91 7.23 25.60
N MET A 843 -29.93 5.99 26.13
CA MET A 843 -30.53 5.67 27.44
C MET A 843 -29.51 5.43 28.57
N GLU A 844 -28.25 5.81 28.40
CA GLU A 844 -27.26 5.89 29.49
C GLU A 844 -26.81 7.34 29.79
N PHE A 845 -27.64 8.32 29.40
CA PHE A 845 -27.56 9.70 29.88
C PHE A 845 -28.95 10.17 30.33
N ALA A 846 -29.31 9.80 31.57
CA ALA A 846 -30.29 10.47 32.41
C ALA A 846 -29.80 10.40 33.87
#